data_AF-A0A9J9FVA1-F1
#
_entry.id   AF-A0A9J9FVA1-F1
#
_cell.length_a   1.000
_cell.length_b   1.000
_cell.length_c   1.000
_cell.angle_alpha   90.00
_cell.angle_beta   90.00
_cell.angle_gamma   90.00
#
_symmetry.space_group_name_H-M   'P 1'
#
loop_
_entity.id
_entity.type
_entity.pdbx_description
1 polymer ?
#
loop_
_entity_poly.entity_id
_entity_poly.type
_entity_poly.pdbx_seq_one_letter_code
_entity_poly.pdbx_strand_id
1 'polypeptide(L)'
;MSYLVLARKYRPKTFSEMVGQEHVVQALSNALTQQRLHHAYLFTGTRGVGKTTVSRILAKSLNCQGPDGQGGITATPCGVCPACTDIDSGRFPDYTELDAASNRGVDEVQGLLEQAVYKPVQGRFKVFMIDEVHMLTNTAFNAMLKTLEEPPEYLKFVLATTDPQKVPVTVLSRCLQFNLRPMAPETVLEHLTRVLAAENVPAEPQALRLLARAARGSMRDALSLTDQAIAFGSGQLQEAAVRQMLGSVDRSHVFRLIDALAQGDGRTVVETADTLRINGLSAASTLEDMSAVLQRMAVLQAVPQMAAAVDASDPEAAEVARLSAALPADETQLLYSICLHGRADLGLAPDEYAALTMVLLRLLAFKPAASEGGAAASAEKKTLTRPEAAAPSAHAPADTSVVQAPQVVPAAADRAPAPSPVSVHPAPVAAPAMDCVTAAPARPAASAAPALAQATPDDVNQAVQDALDAGDRESPPWEAGDAAQAPVRAAAPVRLPVRSPEDLRQKTPPAPAHTAQAAPETVAIPVRTAPEPGARLQPLPSAAPAPARLVRTEEGDVWHATVQQLIAQEAITALVRELALQSQLVARDPDHWLLRVERESLNQPTARERLRAALEAAGHARQISVEVGVVIDSPARRNAHAAAERQRVAEEIVHNDPYVQQLMRDFGGKIVPGSIKPA
;
A
#
# COMPACT_ATOMS: atom_id res chain seq x y z
N MET A 1 2.60 -32.59 -22.18
CA MET A 1 2.80 -31.12 -22.08
C MET A 1 2.39 -30.71 -20.68
N SER A 2 3.25 -30.00 -19.94
CA SER A 2 2.91 -29.53 -18.60
C SER A 2 1.73 -28.56 -18.68
N TYR A 3 0.63 -28.88 -18.00
CA TYR A 3 -0.54 -27.99 -17.90
C TYR A 3 -0.09 -26.65 -17.31
N LEU A 4 -0.28 -25.58 -18.08
CA LEU A 4 0.04 -24.21 -17.67
C LEU A 4 -1.28 -23.51 -17.30
N VAL A 5 -1.35 -23.01 -16.06
CA VAL A 5 -2.46 -22.19 -15.54
C VAL A 5 -2.74 -21.03 -16.51
N LEU A 6 -4.02 -20.73 -16.77
CA LEU A 6 -4.47 -19.67 -17.67
C LEU A 6 -3.84 -18.32 -17.33
N ALA A 7 -3.73 -18.01 -16.04
CA ALA A 7 -3.09 -16.79 -15.54
C ALA A 7 -1.62 -16.63 -15.99
N ARG A 8 -0.92 -17.73 -16.30
CA ARG A 8 0.43 -17.71 -16.86
C ARG A 8 0.44 -17.81 -18.38
N LYS A 9 -0.46 -18.60 -18.97
CA LYS A 9 -0.60 -18.79 -20.43
C LYS A 9 -1.02 -17.50 -21.15
N TYR A 10 -2.00 -16.79 -20.59
CA TYR A 10 -2.58 -15.55 -21.13
C TYR A 10 -1.95 -14.29 -20.53
N ARG A 11 -0.77 -14.39 -19.93
CA ARG A 11 -0.04 -13.21 -19.47
C ARG A 11 0.31 -12.33 -20.68
N PRO A 12 -0.11 -11.04 -20.72
CA PRO A 12 0.18 -10.16 -21.84
C PRO A 12 1.68 -10.09 -22.15
N LYS A 13 2.03 -10.27 -23.42
CA LYS A 13 3.42 -10.22 -23.89
C LYS A 13 3.81 -8.86 -24.45
N THR A 14 2.83 -8.09 -24.90
CA THR A 14 2.95 -6.78 -25.53
C THR A 14 2.04 -5.76 -24.86
N PHE A 15 2.31 -4.46 -25.04
CA PHE A 15 1.46 -3.41 -24.47
C PHE A 15 0.03 -3.41 -25.05
N SER A 16 -0.14 -3.81 -26.31
CA SER A 16 -1.44 -3.91 -26.99
C SER A 16 -2.35 -5.01 -26.43
N GLU A 17 -1.78 -6.02 -25.79
CA GLU A 17 -2.54 -7.10 -25.14
C GLU A 17 -3.00 -6.74 -23.72
N MET A 18 -2.49 -5.63 -23.17
CA MET A 18 -2.92 -5.19 -21.84
C MET A 18 -4.33 -4.63 -21.88
N VAL A 19 -5.15 -5.06 -20.93
CA VAL A 19 -6.57 -4.71 -20.86
C VAL A 19 -6.78 -3.68 -19.74
N GLY A 20 -7.51 -2.58 -20.02
CA GLY A 20 -8.00 -1.63 -19.02
C GLY A 20 -6.93 -0.70 -18.41
N GLN A 21 -5.77 -0.57 -19.07
CA GLN A 21 -4.65 0.29 -18.62
C GLN A 21 -4.15 1.21 -19.73
N GLU A 22 -5.07 1.74 -20.54
CA GLU A 22 -4.78 2.50 -21.77
C GLU A 22 -3.90 3.72 -21.49
N HIS A 23 -4.13 4.42 -20.37
CA HIS A 23 -3.36 5.62 -20.00
C HIS A 23 -1.89 5.29 -19.70
N VAL A 24 -1.61 4.18 -19.01
CA VAL A 24 -0.23 3.76 -18.71
C VAL A 24 0.46 3.26 -19.98
N VAL A 25 -0.23 2.45 -20.76
CA VAL A 25 0.27 1.92 -22.05
C VAL A 25 0.65 3.06 -22.99
N GLN A 26 -0.22 4.06 -23.13
CA GLN A 26 0.03 5.20 -24.02
C GLN A 26 1.24 6.01 -23.55
N ALA A 27 1.34 6.30 -22.25
CA ALA A 27 2.44 7.07 -21.69
C ALA A 27 3.80 6.36 -21.86
N LEU A 28 3.86 5.05 -21.58
CA LEU A 28 5.08 4.25 -21.78
C LEU A 28 5.44 4.11 -23.26
N SER A 29 4.46 3.89 -24.13
CA SER A 29 4.69 3.80 -25.58
C SER A 29 5.25 5.10 -26.16
N ASN A 30 4.73 6.24 -25.70
CA ASN A 30 5.24 7.56 -26.07
C ASN A 30 6.66 7.78 -25.56
N ALA A 31 6.94 7.41 -24.30
CA ALA A 31 8.28 7.55 -23.71
C ALA A 31 9.33 6.70 -24.44
N LEU A 32 8.98 5.47 -24.83
CA LEU A 32 9.84 4.57 -25.61
C LEU A 32 10.10 5.10 -27.01
N THR A 33 9.06 5.59 -27.69
CA THR A 33 9.17 6.14 -29.06
C THR A 33 10.00 7.42 -29.09
N GLN A 34 9.83 8.30 -28.09
CA GLN A 34 10.59 9.55 -27.96
C GLN A 34 11.97 9.35 -27.32
N GLN A 35 12.32 8.12 -26.92
CA GLN A 35 13.54 7.78 -26.16
C GLN A 35 13.74 8.62 -24.88
N ARG A 36 12.65 9.11 -24.30
CA ARG A 36 12.63 9.85 -23.03
C ARG A 36 12.47 8.89 -21.86
N LEU A 37 13.51 8.11 -21.62
CA LEU A 37 13.49 7.03 -20.63
C LEU A 37 13.91 7.52 -19.24
N HIS A 38 12.99 7.45 -18.28
CA HIS A 38 13.30 7.69 -16.88
C HIS A 38 14.20 6.57 -16.32
N HIS A 39 15.01 6.88 -15.30
CA HIS A 39 15.87 5.89 -14.65
C HIS A 39 15.09 5.00 -13.65
N ALA A 40 14.02 5.52 -13.06
CA ALA A 40 13.16 4.77 -12.12
C ALA A 40 11.67 4.95 -12.42
N TYR A 41 10.92 3.84 -12.43
CA TYR A 41 9.47 3.80 -12.61
C TYR A 41 8.81 3.21 -11.38
N LEU A 42 7.70 3.80 -10.91
CA LEU A 42 6.90 3.26 -9.82
C LEU A 42 5.49 2.91 -10.32
N PHE A 43 5.16 1.63 -10.32
CA PHE A 43 3.83 1.12 -10.64
C PHE A 43 3.04 0.91 -9.35
N THR A 44 1.93 1.64 -9.20
CA THR A 44 1.01 1.51 -8.06
C THR A 44 -0.29 0.86 -8.50
N GLY A 45 -0.96 0.14 -7.62
CA GLY A 45 -2.26 -0.47 -7.90
C GLY A 45 -2.50 -1.76 -7.11
N THR A 46 -3.73 -2.25 -7.11
CA THR A 46 -4.11 -3.46 -6.37
C THR A 46 -3.35 -4.70 -6.87
N ARG A 47 -3.41 -5.80 -6.11
CA ARG A 47 -2.77 -7.05 -6.53
C ARG A 47 -3.40 -7.53 -7.84
N GLY A 48 -2.57 -8.05 -8.74
CA GLY A 48 -3.05 -8.73 -9.96
C GLY A 48 -3.59 -7.84 -11.10
N VAL A 49 -3.52 -6.50 -10.98
CA VAL A 49 -3.87 -5.56 -12.08
C VAL A 49 -2.85 -5.48 -13.22
N GLY A 50 -1.67 -6.07 -13.04
CA GLY A 50 -0.65 -6.20 -14.10
C GLY A 50 0.70 -5.54 -13.84
N LYS A 51 1.00 -5.02 -12.63
CA LYS A 51 2.25 -4.31 -12.31
C LYS A 51 3.53 -5.03 -12.80
N THR A 52 3.74 -6.28 -12.38
CA THR A 52 4.88 -7.11 -12.80
C THR A 52 4.86 -7.40 -14.31
N THR A 53 3.68 -7.52 -14.91
CA THR A 53 3.54 -7.74 -16.36
C THR A 53 3.99 -6.50 -17.13
N VAL A 54 3.61 -5.29 -16.72
CA VAL A 54 4.09 -4.04 -17.32
C VAL A 54 5.60 -3.95 -17.25
N SER A 55 6.18 -4.31 -16.09
CA SER A 55 7.64 -4.36 -15.91
C SER A 55 8.33 -5.26 -16.91
N ARG A 56 7.83 -6.49 -17.11
CA ARG A 56 8.38 -7.42 -18.11
C ARG A 56 8.25 -6.89 -19.54
N ILE A 57 7.12 -6.30 -19.90
CA ILE A 57 6.91 -5.72 -21.23
C ILE A 57 7.85 -4.54 -21.45
N LEU A 58 8.06 -3.70 -20.43
CA LEU A 58 9.02 -2.60 -20.47
C LEU A 58 10.45 -3.11 -20.64
N ALA A 59 10.86 -4.13 -19.87
CA ALA A 59 12.17 -4.75 -20.01
C ALA A 59 12.39 -5.33 -21.42
N LYS A 60 11.36 -6.00 -21.98
CA LYS A 60 11.38 -6.48 -23.37
C LYS A 60 11.53 -5.33 -24.37
N SER A 61 10.80 -4.25 -24.16
CA SER A 61 10.81 -3.05 -25.03
C SER A 61 12.18 -2.36 -25.06
N LEU A 62 12.88 -2.35 -23.93
CA LEU A 62 14.22 -1.78 -23.78
C LEU A 62 15.32 -2.67 -24.39
N ASN A 63 15.20 -3.98 -24.21
CA ASN A 63 16.23 -4.96 -24.60
C ASN A 63 15.92 -5.72 -25.90
N CYS A 64 14.86 -5.36 -26.62
CA CYS A 64 14.48 -6.03 -27.86
C CYS A 64 15.57 -5.83 -28.93
N GLN A 65 15.99 -6.93 -29.56
CA GLN A 65 16.90 -6.91 -30.72
C GLN A 65 16.16 -7.00 -32.07
N GLY A 66 14.83 -7.10 -32.06
CA GLY A 66 14.04 -7.41 -33.26
C GLY A 66 14.25 -8.85 -33.78
N PRO A 67 13.47 -9.28 -34.78
CA PRO A 67 13.61 -10.61 -35.38
C PRO A 67 14.94 -10.77 -36.13
N ASP A 68 15.48 -9.68 -36.70
CA ASP A 68 16.71 -9.67 -37.51
C ASP A 68 17.97 -9.30 -36.70
N GLY A 69 17.86 -9.13 -35.38
CA GLY A 69 18.98 -8.77 -34.50
C GLY A 69 19.42 -7.29 -34.55
N GLN A 70 18.88 -6.49 -35.47
CA GLN A 70 19.22 -5.06 -35.64
C GLN A 70 18.20 -4.08 -35.03
N GLY A 71 17.13 -4.57 -34.39
CA GLY A 71 16.07 -3.75 -33.82
C GLY A 71 16.51 -2.95 -32.59
N GLY A 72 16.05 -1.70 -32.46
CA GLY A 72 16.34 -0.78 -31.36
C GLY A 72 15.37 -0.87 -30.17
N ILE A 73 15.38 0.15 -29.31
CA ILE A 73 14.34 0.37 -28.29
C ILE A 73 13.02 0.58 -29.03
N THR A 74 11.98 -0.18 -28.66
CA THR A 74 10.69 -0.17 -29.35
C THR A 74 9.53 -0.24 -28.36
N ALA A 75 8.40 0.36 -28.70
CA ALA A 75 7.14 0.18 -27.97
C ALA A 75 6.47 -1.18 -28.29
N THR A 76 6.83 -1.80 -29.41
CA THR A 76 6.26 -3.07 -29.87
C THR A 76 7.35 -4.15 -29.89
N PRO A 77 7.61 -4.83 -28.75
CA PRO A 77 8.62 -5.88 -28.70
C PRO A 77 8.22 -7.06 -29.60
N CYS A 78 9.20 -7.65 -30.31
CA CYS A 78 8.91 -8.66 -31.33
C CYS A 78 8.44 -10.02 -30.78
N GLY A 79 8.73 -10.34 -29.51
CA GLY A 79 8.32 -11.60 -28.88
C GLY A 79 9.06 -12.87 -29.34
N VAL A 80 9.92 -12.76 -30.37
CA VAL A 80 10.61 -13.92 -30.98
C VAL A 80 12.13 -13.92 -30.78
N CYS A 81 12.74 -12.77 -30.46
CA CYS A 81 14.18 -12.69 -30.25
C CYS A 81 14.60 -13.30 -28.90
N PRO A 82 15.87 -13.72 -28.73
CA PRO A 82 16.35 -14.38 -27.52
C PRO A 82 16.06 -13.57 -26.25
N ALA A 83 16.30 -12.26 -26.29
CA ALA A 83 15.99 -11.38 -25.16
C ALA A 83 14.49 -11.39 -24.79
N CYS A 84 13.58 -11.34 -25.78
CA CYS A 84 12.16 -11.39 -25.50
C CYS A 84 11.73 -12.75 -24.91
N THR A 85 12.21 -13.86 -25.48
CA THR A 85 11.88 -15.21 -25.00
C THR A 85 12.45 -15.49 -23.61
N ASP A 86 13.66 -14.99 -23.31
CA ASP A 86 14.31 -15.19 -22.02
C ASP A 86 13.67 -14.34 -20.92
N ILE A 87 13.22 -13.12 -21.23
CA ILE A 87 12.47 -12.29 -20.26
C ILE A 87 11.11 -12.93 -19.95
N ASP A 88 10.43 -13.50 -20.93
CA ASP A 88 9.15 -14.20 -20.70
C ASP A 88 9.31 -15.49 -19.88
N SER A 89 10.41 -16.22 -20.10
CA SER A 89 10.73 -17.40 -19.31
C SER A 89 11.35 -17.09 -17.94
N GLY A 90 11.73 -15.83 -17.69
CA GLY A 90 12.35 -15.39 -16.44
C GLY A 90 13.81 -15.79 -16.27
N ARG A 91 14.53 -16.01 -17.38
CA ARG A 91 15.94 -16.44 -17.40
C ARG A 91 16.91 -15.38 -17.94
N PHE A 92 16.42 -14.18 -18.20
CA PHE A 92 17.24 -13.12 -18.78
C PHE A 92 18.16 -12.49 -17.72
N PRO A 93 19.51 -12.58 -17.86
CA PRO A 93 20.45 -12.16 -16.81
C PRO A 93 20.35 -10.67 -16.44
N ASP A 94 20.03 -9.82 -17.41
CA ASP A 94 19.93 -8.37 -17.21
C ASP A 94 18.52 -7.92 -16.77
N TYR A 95 17.63 -8.86 -16.43
CA TYR A 95 16.34 -8.60 -15.81
C TYR A 95 16.20 -9.42 -14.52
N THR A 96 16.37 -8.76 -13.38
CA THR A 96 16.22 -9.40 -12.07
C THR A 96 14.92 -8.96 -11.42
N GLU A 97 14.08 -9.92 -11.04
CA GLU A 97 12.89 -9.70 -10.23
C GLU A 97 13.19 -10.06 -8.76
N LEU A 98 12.98 -9.11 -7.86
CA LEU A 98 13.06 -9.29 -6.42
C LEU A 98 11.65 -9.10 -5.83
N ASP A 99 11.16 -10.08 -5.07
CA ASP A 99 9.93 -9.93 -4.28
C ASP A 99 10.28 -9.47 -2.86
N ALA A 100 10.00 -8.20 -2.55
CA ALA A 100 10.30 -7.66 -1.24
C ALA A 100 9.50 -8.32 -0.11
N ALA A 101 8.40 -9.03 -0.40
CA ALA A 101 7.62 -9.71 0.63
C ALA A 101 8.37 -10.90 1.23
N SER A 102 9.13 -11.65 0.42
CA SER A 102 10.00 -12.75 0.87
C SER A 102 11.39 -12.27 1.26
N ASN A 103 11.89 -11.22 0.59
CA ASN A 103 13.28 -10.80 0.63
C ASN A 103 13.41 -9.38 1.23
N ARG A 104 13.00 -9.25 2.50
CA ARG A 104 12.89 -7.95 3.20
C ARG A 104 14.24 -7.37 3.66
N GLY A 105 15.27 -8.21 3.69
CA GLY A 105 16.58 -7.93 4.27
C GLY A 105 17.37 -6.86 3.51
N VAL A 106 18.22 -6.13 4.22
CA VAL A 106 19.11 -5.12 3.63
C VAL A 106 20.16 -5.78 2.74
N ASP A 107 20.65 -6.96 3.13
CA ASP A 107 21.73 -7.67 2.46
C ASP A 107 21.38 -8.06 1.01
N GLU A 108 20.14 -8.47 0.77
CA GLU A 108 19.68 -8.85 -0.57
C GLU A 108 19.61 -7.64 -1.51
N VAL A 109 19.08 -6.53 -1.00
CA VAL A 109 19.03 -5.27 -1.76
C VAL A 109 20.43 -4.73 -1.99
N GLN A 110 21.32 -4.81 -0.99
CA GLN A 110 22.73 -4.43 -1.16
C GLN A 110 23.43 -5.29 -2.21
N GLY A 111 23.27 -6.61 -2.18
CA GLY A 111 23.84 -7.50 -3.20
C GLY A 111 23.33 -7.18 -4.60
N LEU A 112 22.06 -6.80 -4.74
CA LEU A 112 21.49 -6.33 -6.02
C LEU A 112 22.11 -4.99 -6.46
N LEU A 113 22.34 -4.06 -5.53
CA LEU A 113 22.99 -2.78 -5.82
C LEU A 113 24.48 -2.93 -6.16
N GLU A 114 25.19 -3.89 -5.57
CA GLU A 114 26.56 -4.22 -5.95
C GLU A 114 26.62 -4.75 -7.38
N GLN A 115 25.67 -5.60 -7.76
CA GLN A 115 25.51 -6.06 -9.14
C GLN A 115 25.15 -4.92 -10.10
N ALA A 116 24.54 -3.83 -9.62
CA ALA A 116 24.12 -2.69 -10.43
C ALA A 116 25.28 -1.89 -11.04
N VAL A 117 26.45 -1.95 -10.40
CA VAL A 117 27.66 -1.20 -10.81
C VAL A 117 28.26 -1.75 -12.11
N TYR A 118 27.97 -3.01 -12.43
CA TYR A 118 28.49 -3.67 -13.62
C TYR A 118 27.55 -3.48 -14.82
N LYS A 119 28.16 -3.31 -16.00
CA LYS A 119 27.45 -3.21 -17.28
C LYS A 119 26.60 -4.47 -17.57
N PRO A 120 25.52 -4.34 -18.36
CA PRO A 120 24.71 -5.48 -18.78
C PRO A 120 25.53 -6.53 -19.55
N VAL A 121 25.17 -7.81 -19.44
CA VAL A 121 25.90 -8.93 -20.04
C VAL A 121 25.44 -9.21 -21.48
N GLN A 122 24.14 -9.19 -21.72
CA GLN A 122 23.52 -9.53 -23.01
C GLN A 122 22.63 -8.40 -23.55
N GLY A 123 21.96 -7.67 -22.65
CA GLY A 123 21.03 -6.60 -22.96
C GLY A 123 21.68 -5.24 -23.19
N ARG A 124 20.86 -4.26 -23.56
CA ARG A 124 21.26 -2.84 -23.61
C ARG A 124 21.14 -2.18 -22.25
N PHE A 125 20.11 -2.58 -21.50
CA PHE A 125 19.78 -2.07 -20.19
C PHE A 125 19.71 -3.21 -19.18
N LYS A 126 20.21 -2.93 -17.99
CA LYS A 126 20.00 -3.75 -16.80
C LYS A 126 18.77 -3.22 -16.07
N VAL A 127 17.76 -4.08 -15.92
CA VAL A 127 16.47 -3.70 -15.38
C VAL A 127 16.24 -4.46 -14.07
N PHE A 128 16.08 -3.71 -12.98
CA PHE A 128 15.73 -4.28 -11.68
C PHE A 128 14.27 -4.03 -11.36
N MET A 129 13.52 -5.12 -11.23
CA MET A 129 12.13 -5.11 -10.79
C MET A 129 12.07 -5.46 -9.31
N ILE A 130 11.50 -4.58 -8.49
CA ILE A 130 11.23 -4.85 -7.07
C ILE A 130 9.71 -4.83 -6.87
N ASP A 131 9.13 -6.00 -6.63
CA ASP A 131 7.70 -6.15 -6.34
C ASP A 131 7.42 -5.96 -4.84
N GLU A 132 6.23 -5.45 -4.54
CA GLU A 132 5.79 -5.04 -3.20
C GLU A 132 6.83 -4.24 -2.40
N VAL A 133 7.45 -3.23 -3.04
CA VAL A 133 8.58 -2.45 -2.47
C VAL A 133 8.28 -1.84 -1.09
N HIS A 134 7.02 -1.60 -0.75
CA HIS A 134 6.60 -1.11 0.57
C HIS A 134 6.90 -2.10 1.72
N MET A 135 7.22 -3.35 1.42
CA MET A 135 7.61 -4.38 2.39
C MET A 135 9.10 -4.31 2.75
N LEU A 136 9.90 -3.49 2.05
CA LEU A 136 11.31 -3.27 2.37
C LEU A 136 11.48 -2.51 3.69
N THR A 137 12.59 -2.83 4.37
CA THR A 137 13.01 -2.10 5.57
C THR A 137 13.49 -0.68 5.22
N ASN A 138 13.35 0.26 6.16
CA ASN A 138 13.84 1.64 5.98
C ASN A 138 15.35 1.70 5.67
N THR A 139 16.13 0.79 6.24
CA THR A 139 17.55 0.63 5.95
C THR A 139 17.81 0.22 4.50
N ALA A 140 16.99 -0.67 3.93
CA ALA A 140 17.09 -1.07 2.53
C ALA A 140 16.74 0.10 1.59
N PHE A 141 15.69 0.88 1.91
CA PHE A 141 15.35 2.10 1.17
C PHE A 141 16.51 3.10 1.15
N ASN A 142 17.14 3.36 2.30
CA ASN A 142 18.27 4.29 2.38
C ASN A 142 19.49 3.81 1.59
N ALA A 143 19.73 2.50 1.51
CA ALA A 143 20.79 1.94 0.67
C ALA A 143 20.55 2.23 -0.82
N MET A 144 19.30 2.18 -1.27
CA MET A 144 18.92 2.45 -2.66
C MET A 144 18.98 3.93 -3.05
N LEU A 145 18.86 4.87 -2.09
CA LEU A 145 18.79 6.31 -2.41
C LEU A 145 20.02 6.79 -3.19
N LYS A 146 21.23 6.31 -2.84
CA LYS A 146 22.47 6.67 -3.54
C LYS A 146 22.40 6.32 -5.03
N THR A 147 21.97 5.10 -5.34
CA THR A 147 21.87 4.61 -6.72
C THR A 147 20.67 5.19 -7.46
N LEU A 148 19.60 5.59 -6.76
CA LEU A 148 18.46 6.28 -7.37
C LEU A 148 18.74 7.75 -7.67
N GLU A 149 19.64 8.40 -6.93
CA GLU A 149 20.06 9.79 -7.19
C GLU A 149 21.00 9.88 -8.38
N GLU A 150 22.00 9.00 -8.44
CA GLU A 150 23.01 8.97 -9.48
C GLU A 150 23.07 7.58 -10.15
N PRO A 151 22.02 7.19 -10.91
CA PRO A 151 21.98 5.89 -11.56
C PRO A 151 22.92 5.83 -12.76
N PRO A 152 23.60 4.69 -13.00
CA PRO A 152 24.26 4.43 -14.28
C PRO A 152 23.29 4.53 -15.46
N GLU A 153 23.76 5.01 -16.62
CA GLU A 153 22.90 5.27 -17.80
C GLU A 153 22.15 4.03 -18.31
N TYR A 154 22.79 2.85 -18.20
CA TYR A 154 22.26 1.55 -18.61
C TYR A 154 21.35 0.91 -17.57
N LEU A 155 21.23 1.49 -16.37
CA LEU A 155 20.44 0.94 -15.28
C LEU A 155 19.02 1.53 -15.27
N LYS A 156 18.02 0.66 -15.09
CA LYS A 156 16.62 1.06 -14.93
C LYS A 156 15.99 0.34 -13.73
N PHE A 157 15.40 1.11 -12.82
CA PHE A 157 14.61 0.59 -11.71
C PHE A 157 13.13 0.57 -12.06
N VAL A 158 12.47 -0.53 -11.72
CA VAL A 158 11.03 -0.68 -11.78
C VAL A 158 10.55 -1.14 -10.41
N LEU A 159 9.86 -0.26 -9.71
CA LEU A 159 9.30 -0.50 -8.40
C LEU A 159 7.81 -0.77 -8.56
N ALA A 160 7.26 -1.74 -7.85
CA ALA A 160 5.83 -1.97 -7.77
C ALA A 160 5.35 -2.02 -6.33
N THR A 161 4.19 -1.43 -6.06
CA THR A 161 3.57 -1.47 -4.72
C THR A 161 2.05 -1.49 -4.80
N THR A 162 1.42 -2.17 -3.86
CA THR A 162 -0.01 -2.03 -3.55
C THR A 162 -0.33 -0.80 -2.72
N ASP A 163 0.63 -0.32 -1.93
CA ASP A 163 0.49 0.82 -1.02
C ASP A 163 1.62 1.84 -1.23
N PRO A 164 1.36 2.94 -1.95
CA PRO A 164 2.37 3.98 -2.17
C PRO A 164 2.63 4.85 -0.93
N GLN A 165 1.73 4.88 0.05
CA GLN A 165 1.87 5.76 1.23
C GLN A 165 2.96 5.26 2.18
N LYS A 166 3.21 3.95 2.18
CA LYS A 166 4.30 3.32 2.95
C LYS A 166 5.68 3.50 2.32
N VAL A 167 5.77 3.97 1.08
CA VAL A 167 7.04 4.23 0.42
C VAL A 167 7.54 5.61 0.82
N PRO A 168 8.81 5.76 1.27
CA PRO A 168 9.33 7.06 1.65
C PRO A 168 9.22 8.10 0.52
N VAL A 169 8.84 9.33 0.86
CA VAL A 169 8.68 10.43 -0.11
C VAL A 169 9.98 10.72 -0.87
N THR A 170 11.13 10.46 -0.24
CA THR A 170 12.46 10.54 -0.88
C THR A 170 12.60 9.61 -2.08
N VAL A 171 11.98 8.44 -2.07
CA VAL A 171 11.96 7.52 -3.22
C VAL A 171 10.92 7.95 -4.24
N LEU A 172 9.72 8.33 -3.77
CA LEU A 172 8.61 8.76 -4.62
C LEU A 172 8.96 9.95 -5.51
N SER A 173 9.76 10.91 -5.01
CA SER A 173 10.17 12.09 -5.77
C SER A 173 11.18 11.80 -6.88
N ARG A 174 11.86 10.65 -6.82
CA ARG A 174 12.87 10.20 -7.80
C ARG A 174 12.30 9.18 -8.80
N CYS A 175 11.01 8.84 -8.71
CA CYS A 175 10.37 7.86 -9.57
C CYS A 175 9.28 8.50 -10.42
N LEU A 176 9.17 8.07 -11.68
CA LEU A 176 7.98 8.37 -12.48
C LEU A 176 6.84 7.44 -12.07
N GLN A 177 5.75 8.00 -11.58
CA GLN A 177 4.66 7.24 -10.97
C GLN A 177 3.56 6.93 -12.00
N PHE A 178 3.16 5.66 -12.05
CA PHE A 178 2.06 5.17 -12.87
C PHE A 178 1.07 4.41 -11.98
N ASN A 179 -0.17 4.90 -11.92
CA ASN A 179 -1.24 4.26 -11.18
C ASN A 179 -2.06 3.35 -12.09
N LEU A 180 -2.03 2.04 -11.84
CA LEU A 180 -2.85 1.05 -12.50
C LEU A 180 -4.19 0.93 -11.79
N ARG A 181 -5.27 1.12 -12.55
CA ARG A 181 -6.63 1.13 -12.01
C ARG A 181 -7.19 -0.29 -11.89
N PRO A 182 -8.01 -0.60 -10.89
CA PRO A 182 -8.81 -1.83 -10.91
C PRO A 182 -9.66 -1.90 -12.18
N MET A 183 -9.77 -3.08 -12.78
CA MET A 183 -10.56 -3.27 -14.00
C MET A 183 -12.05 -3.31 -13.67
N ALA A 184 -12.88 -2.75 -14.57
CA ALA A 184 -14.33 -2.88 -14.47
C ALA A 184 -14.76 -4.35 -14.65
N PRO A 185 -15.78 -4.84 -13.93
CA PRO A 185 -16.26 -6.22 -14.05
C PRO A 185 -16.64 -6.59 -15.50
N GLU A 186 -17.20 -5.65 -16.26
CA GLU A 186 -17.61 -5.83 -17.65
C GLU A 186 -16.38 -6.12 -18.54
N THR A 187 -15.30 -5.36 -18.36
CA THR A 187 -14.04 -5.56 -19.07
C THR A 187 -13.41 -6.92 -18.74
N VAL A 188 -13.48 -7.35 -17.48
CA VAL A 188 -13.00 -8.67 -17.06
C VAL A 188 -13.84 -9.77 -17.72
N LEU A 189 -15.17 -9.63 -17.74
CA LEU A 189 -16.08 -10.57 -18.38
C LEU A 189 -15.82 -10.71 -19.89
N GLU A 190 -15.63 -9.59 -20.60
CA GLU A 190 -15.29 -9.60 -22.02
C GLU A 190 -13.97 -10.32 -22.30
N HIS A 191 -12.97 -10.14 -21.43
CA HIS A 191 -11.71 -10.83 -21.54
C HIS A 191 -11.83 -12.34 -21.26
N LEU A 192 -12.52 -12.73 -20.18
CA LEU A 192 -12.76 -14.15 -19.86
C LEU A 192 -13.51 -14.86 -20.98
N THR A 193 -14.50 -14.21 -21.58
CA THR A 193 -15.26 -14.75 -22.73
C THR A 193 -14.33 -15.07 -23.90
N ARG A 194 -13.40 -14.16 -24.23
CA ARG A 194 -12.40 -14.38 -25.31
C ARG A 194 -11.43 -15.52 -24.97
N VAL A 195 -10.94 -15.57 -23.73
CA VAL A 195 -10.01 -16.61 -23.27
C VAL A 195 -10.65 -18.00 -23.31
N LEU A 196 -11.89 -18.13 -22.82
CA LEU A 196 -12.59 -19.41 -22.79
C LEU A 196 -13.00 -19.89 -24.18
N ALA A 197 -13.34 -18.97 -25.08
CA ALA A 197 -13.54 -19.29 -26.50
C ALA A 197 -12.26 -19.84 -27.13
N ALA A 198 -11.09 -19.28 -26.82
CA ALA A 198 -9.81 -19.77 -27.33
C ALA A 198 -9.41 -21.14 -26.75
N GLU A 199 -9.77 -21.44 -25.50
CA GLU A 199 -9.56 -22.76 -24.87
C GLU A 199 -10.63 -23.80 -25.20
N ASN A 200 -11.68 -23.43 -25.95
CA ASN A 200 -12.85 -24.27 -26.24
C ASN A 200 -13.55 -24.81 -24.98
N VAL A 201 -13.66 -23.99 -23.93
CA VAL A 201 -14.35 -24.35 -22.69
C VAL A 201 -15.79 -23.82 -22.74
N PRO A 202 -16.83 -24.68 -22.62
CA PRO A 202 -18.21 -24.22 -22.56
C PRO A 202 -18.47 -23.48 -21.25
N ALA A 203 -19.03 -22.27 -21.35
CA ALA A 203 -19.29 -21.41 -20.21
C ALA A 203 -20.62 -20.67 -20.32
N GLU A 204 -21.35 -20.63 -19.20
CA GLU A 204 -22.57 -19.84 -19.07
C GLU A 204 -22.26 -18.36 -18.80
N PRO A 205 -22.97 -17.40 -19.43
CA PRO A 205 -22.73 -15.97 -19.21
C PRO A 205 -22.86 -15.54 -17.74
N GLN A 206 -23.77 -16.17 -16.98
CA GLN A 206 -23.97 -15.87 -15.56
C GLN A 206 -22.77 -16.31 -14.71
N ALA A 207 -22.19 -17.47 -14.99
CA ALA A 207 -20.97 -17.95 -14.33
C ALA A 207 -19.80 -16.98 -14.53
N LEU A 208 -19.64 -16.43 -15.75
CA LEU A 208 -18.61 -15.43 -16.04
C LEU A 208 -18.82 -14.12 -15.29
N ARG A 209 -20.07 -13.67 -15.13
CA ARG A 209 -20.38 -12.48 -14.31
C ARG A 209 -20.01 -12.69 -12.85
N LEU A 210 -20.27 -13.88 -12.30
CA LEU A 210 -19.88 -14.21 -10.92
C LEU A 210 -18.36 -14.19 -10.76
N LEU A 211 -17.62 -14.83 -11.68
CA LEU A 211 -16.15 -14.83 -11.66
C LEU A 211 -15.56 -13.42 -11.81
N ALA A 212 -16.09 -12.62 -12.73
CA ALA A 212 -15.63 -11.25 -12.97
C ALA A 212 -15.82 -10.34 -11.74
N ARG A 213 -16.96 -10.49 -11.04
CA ARG A 213 -17.22 -9.77 -9.78
C ARG A 213 -16.34 -10.28 -8.65
N ALA A 214 -16.20 -11.60 -8.51
CA ALA A 214 -15.35 -12.23 -7.48
C ALA A 214 -13.87 -11.82 -7.61
N ALA A 215 -13.41 -11.52 -8.82
CA ALA A 215 -12.05 -11.08 -9.11
C ALA A 215 -11.72 -9.66 -8.59
N ARG A 216 -12.70 -8.85 -8.17
CA ARG A 216 -12.50 -7.49 -7.60
C ARG A 216 -11.56 -6.60 -8.42
N GLY A 217 -11.66 -6.69 -9.76
CA GLY A 217 -10.86 -5.90 -10.71
C GLY A 217 -9.42 -6.38 -10.93
N SER A 218 -9.05 -7.57 -10.42
CA SER A 218 -7.76 -8.23 -10.65
C SER A 218 -7.87 -9.28 -11.75
N MET A 219 -7.17 -9.07 -12.87
CA MET A 219 -7.18 -10.04 -13.98
C MET A 219 -6.49 -11.36 -13.62
N ARG A 220 -5.43 -11.31 -12.81
CA ARG A 220 -4.75 -12.52 -12.32
C ARG A 220 -5.71 -13.39 -11.50
N ASP A 221 -6.49 -12.77 -10.62
CA ASP A 221 -7.43 -13.51 -9.77
C ASP A 221 -8.61 -14.01 -10.60
N ALA A 222 -9.11 -13.23 -11.58
CA ALA A 222 -10.14 -13.67 -12.52
C ALA A 222 -9.74 -14.97 -13.25
N LEU A 223 -8.55 -15.00 -13.85
CA LEU A 223 -8.05 -16.18 -14.56
C LEU A 223 -7.79 -17.36 -13.62
N SER A 224 -7.26 -17.10 -12.42
CA SER A 224 -7.00 -18.14 -11.42
C SER A 224 -8.29 -18.76 -10.87
N LEU A 225 -9.32 -17.95 -10.62
CA LEU A 225 -10.66 -18.42 -10.23
C LEU A 225 -11.31 -19.20 -11.37
N THR A 226 -11.09 -18.78 -12.62
CA THR A 226 -11.60 -19.49 -13.79
C THR A 226 -10.97 -20.87 -13.93
N ASP A 227 -9.65 -21.00 -13.75
CA ASP A 227 -8.96 -22.31 -13.71
C ASP A 227 -9.51 -23.22 -12.61
N GLN A 228 -9.73 -22.68 -11.40
CA GLN A 228 -10.33 -23.43 -10.30
C GLN A 228 -11.76 -23.88 -10.64
N ALA A 229 -12.54 -23.01 -11.26
CA ALA A 229 -13.90 -23.31 -11.67
C ALA A 229 -13.96 -24.36 -12.78
N ILE A 230 -13.02 -24.36 -13.73
CA ILE A 230 -12.88 -25.41 -14.74
C ILE A 230 -12.55 -26.76 -14.09
N ALA A 231 -11.63 -26.77 -13.12
CA ALA A 231 -11.25 -27.98 -12.39
C ALA A 231 -12.42 -28.53 -11.55
N PHE A 232 -13.19 -27.65 -10.90
CA PHE A 232 -14.36 -28.02 -10.11
C PHE A 232 -15.52 -28.51 -10.98
N GLY A 233 -15.80 -27.81 -12.09
CA GLY A 233 -16.90 -28.11 -13.01
C GLY A 233 -16.58 -29.19 -14.06
N SER A 234 -15.53 -30.00 -13.87
CA SER A 234 -15.12 -31.08 -14.77
C SER A 234 -14.99 -30.63 -16.24
N GLY A 235 -14.47 -29.43 -16.48
CA GLY A 235 -14.29 -28.87 -17.82
C GLY A 235 -15.45 -28.02 -18.35
N GLN A 236 -16.49 -27.77 -17.54
CA GLN A 236 -17.60 -26.86 -17.90
C GLN A 236 -17.80 -25.79 -16.83
N LEU A 237 -18.16 -24.58 -17.25
CA LEU A 237 -18.42 -23.45 -16.36
C LEU A 237 -19.92 -23.17 -16.26
N GLN A 238 -20.58 -23.89 -15.36
CA GLN A 238 -22.01 -23.72 -15.04
C GLN A 238 -22.19 -22.77 -13.85
N GLU A 239 -23.26 -21.98 -13.84
CA GLU A 239 -23.51 -20.99 -12.79
C GLU A 239 -23.57 -21.62 -11.39
N ALA A 240 -24.32 -22.72 -11.23
CA ALA A 240 -24.51 -23.39 -9.95
C ALA A 240 -23.19 -23.91 -9.36
N ALA A 241 -22.34 -24.51 -10.20
CA ALA A 241 -21.03 -25.03 -9.79
C ALA A 241 -20.07 -23.90 -9.38
N VAL A 242 -20.03 -22.82 -10.15
CA VAL A 242 -19.20 -21.64 -9.81
C VAL A 242 -19.67 -20.99 -8.51
N ARG A 243 -20.98 -20.86 -8.31
CA ARG A 243 -21.56 -20.31 -7.08
C ARG A 243 -21.19 -21.15 -5.86
N GLN A 244 -21.28 -22.47 -5.97
CA GLN A 244 -20.86 -23.41 -4.93
C GLN A 244 -19.37 -23.30 -4.64
N MET A 245 -18.52 -23.24 -5.67
CA MET A 245 -17.07 -23.10 -5.52
C MET A 245 -16.67 -21.79 -4.82
N LEU A 246 -17.29 -20.67 -5.21
CA LEU A 246 -17.00 -19.37 -4.60
C LEU A 246 -17.51 -19.27 -3.15
N GLY A 247 -18.32 -20.23 -2.70
CA GLY A 247 -19.05 -20.13 -1.43
C GLY A 247 -19.96 -18.89 -1.40
N SER A 248 -20.26 -18.33 -2.56
CA SER A 248 -21.07 -17.13 -2.70
C SER A 248 -22.51 -17.50 -2.43
N VAL A 249 -23.12 -16.77 -1.50
CA VAL A 249 -24.52 -16.95 -1.15
C VAL A 249 -25.36 -16.73 -2.41
N ASP A 250 -26.31 -17.63 -2.67
CA ASP A 250 -27.36 -17.30 -3.63
C ASP A 250 -28.05 -16.01 -3.16
N ARG A 251 -28.08 -14.99 -4.01
CA ARG A 251 -28.72 -13.72 -3.68
C ARG A 251 -30.19 -13.91 -3.31
N SER A 252 -30.80 -15.04 -3.66
CA SER A 252 -32.10 -15.47 -3.12
C SER A 252 -32.13 -15.49 -1.57
N HIS A 253 -31.09 -15.97 -0.90
CA HIS A 253 -31.01 -15.94 0.57
C HIS A 253 -30.83 -14.52 1.11
N VAL A 254 -30.07 -13.67 0.41
CA VAL A 254 -29.89 -12.25 0.77
C VAL A 254 -31.22 -11.50 0.65
N PHE A 255 -31.95 -11.69 -0.46
CA PHE A 255 -33.27 -11.11 -0.64
C PHE A 255 -34.26 -11.63 0.39
N ARG A 256 -34.26 -12.95 0.68
CA ARG A 256 -35.09 -13.54 1.74
C ARG A 256 -34.78 -12.98 3.13
N LEU A 257 -33.51 -12.76 3.46
CA LEU A 257 -33.10 -12.13 4.71
C LEU A 257 -33.61 -10.68 4.78
N ILE A 258 -33.39 -9.88 3.74
CA ILE A 258 -33.86 -8.48 3.71
C ILE A 258 -35.39 -8.42 3.78
N ASP A 259 -36.10 -9.29 3.07
CA ASP A 259 -37.56 -9.38 3.10
C ASP A 259 -38.09 -9.77 4.50
N ALA A 260 -37.46 -10.78 5.14
CA ALA A 260 -37.81 -11.19 6.49
C ALA A 260 -37.55 -10.07 7.53
N LEU A 261 -36.44 -9.35 7.40
CA LEU A 261 -36.12 -8.19 8.24
C LEU A 261 -37.13 -7.05 8.01
N ALA A 262 -37.49 -6.78 6.75
CA ALA A 262 -38.51 -5.79 6.39
C ALA A 262 -39.90 -6.14 6.96
N GLN A 263 -40.23 -7.43 7.06
CA GLN A 263 -41.47 -7.90 7.68
C GLN A 263 -41.37 -7.99 9.21
N GLY A 264 -40.16 -8.05 9.77
CA GLY A 264 -39.95 -8.23 11.21
C GLY A 264 -40.06 -9.70 11.65
N ASP A 265 -39.92 -10.62 10.70
CA ASP A 265 -40.01 -12.06 10.94
C ASP A 265 -38.66 -12.62 11.41
N GLY A 266 -38.46 -12.61 12.74
CA GLY A 266 -37.27 -13.18 13.35
C GLY A 266 -37.11 -14.69 13.15
N ARG A 267 -38.21 -15.43 12.95
CA ARG A 267 -38.14 -16.87 12.71
C ARG A 267 -37.50 -17.16 11.36
N THR A 268 -37.98 -16.51 10.29
CA THR A 268 -37.41 -16.69 8.95
C THR A 268 -35.96 -16.23 8.89
N VAL A 269 -35.58 -15.19 9.64
CA VAL A 269 -34.18 -14.73 9.73
C VAL A 269 -33.28 -15.83 10.29
N VAL A 270 -33.65 -16.45 11.43
CA VAL A 270 -32.86 -17.52 12.06
C VAL A 270 -32.84 -18.77 11.20
N GLU A 271 -33.99 -19.20 10.65
CA GLU A 271 -34.06 -20.37 9.75
C GLU A 271 -33.19 -20.19 8.50
N THR A 272 -33.15 -18.96 7.95
CA THR A 272 -32.29 -18.66 6.80
C THR A 272 -30.81 -18.66 7.20
N ALA A 273 -30.46 -18.10 8.36
CA ALA A 273 -29.09 -18.15 8.90
C ALA A 273 -28.61 -19.60 9.15
N ASP A 274 -29.48 -20.47 9.66
CA ASP A 274 -29.19 -21.89 9.84
C ASP A 274 -28.96 -22.60 8.50
N THR A 275 -29.76 -22.25 7.48
CA THR A 275 -29.59 -22.77 6.12
C THR A 275 -28.22 -22.37 5.55
N LEU A 276 -27.81 -21.12 5.74
CA LEU A 276 -26.48 -20.64 5.34
C LEU A 276 -25.36 -21.43 6.03
N ARG A 277 -25.52 -21.73 7.33
CA ARG A 277 -24.56 -22.52 8.11
C ARG A 277 -24.45 -23.96 7.60
N ILE A 278 -25.59 -24.63 7.35
CA ILE A 278 -25.60 -26.02 6.85
C ILE A 278 -24.90 -26.12 5.49
N ASN A 279 -25.07 -25.10 4.65
CA ASN A 279 -24.45 -25.03 3.32
C ASN A 279 -22.99 -24.54 3.36
N GLY A 280 -22.45 -24.21 4.55
CA GLY A 280 -21.07 -23.73 4.72
C GLY A 280 -20.80 -22.37 4.08
N LEU A 281 -21.82 -21.52 3.94
CA LEU A 281 -21.69 -20.20 3.33
C LEU A 281 -21.12 -19.19 4.33
N SER A 282 -20.23 -18.30 3.85
CA SER A 282 -19.52 -17.36 4.72
C SER A 282 -20.43 -16.23 5.22
N ALA A 283 -20.44 -15.99 6.53
CA ALA A 283 -21.15 -14.86 7.13
C ALA A 283 -20.65 -13.51 6.59
N ALA A 284 -19.33 -13.39 6.38
CA ALA A 284 -18.72 -12.18 5.83
C ALA A 284 -19.21 -11.88 4.40
N SER A 285 -19.31 -12.91 3.56
CA SER A 285 -19.85 -12.76 2.20
C SER A 285 -21.33 -12.40 2.20
N THR A 286 -22.11 -13.00 3.11
CA THR A 286 -23.54 -12.71 3.27
C THR A 286 -23.76 -11.24 3.60
N LEU A 287 -23.04 -10.71 4.60
CA LEU A 287 -23.15 -9.31 5.00
C LEU A 287 -22.65 -8.36 3.90
N GLU A 288 -21.62 -8.74 3.15
CA GLU A 288 -21.12 -7.96 2.01
C GLU A 288 -22.16 -7.85 0.89
N ASP A 289 -22.79 -8.96 0.50
CA ASP A 289 -23.84 -8.97 -0.50
C ASP A 289 -25.10 -8.23 -0.02
N MET A 290 -25.48 -8.39 1.26
CA MET A 290 -26.54 -7.59 1.88
C MET A 290 -26.25 -6.09 1.81
N SER A 291 -25.03 -5.65 2.16
CA SER A 291 -24.63 -4.25 2.06
C SER A 291 -24.71 -3.73 0.62
N ALA A 292 -24.33 -4.52 -0.39
CA ALA A 292 -24.42 -4.13 -1.79
C ALA A 292 -25.87 -3.97 -2.26
N VAL A 293 -26.77 -4.89 -1.87
CA VAL A 293 -28.21 -4.80 -2.18
C VAL A 293 -28.83 -3.59 -1.50
N LEU A 294 -28.57 -3.38 -0.20
CA LEU A 294 -29.08 -2.25 0.56
C LEU A 294 -28.59 -0.90 0.00
N GLN A 295 -27.33 -0.84 -0.45
CA GLN A 295 -26.79 0.35 -1.11
C GLN A 295 -27.52 0.65 -2.43
N ARG A 296 -27.80 -0.38 -3.25
CA ARG A 296 -28.61 -0.22 -4.47
C ARG A 296 -30.04 0.23 -4.14
N MET A 297 -30.69 -0.35 -3.12
CA MET A 297 -32.01 0.06 -2.63
C MET A 297 -32.02 1.53 -2.20
N ALA A 298 -31.03 1.95 -1.41
CA ALA A 298 -30.90 3.33 -0.96
C ALA A 298 -30.72 4.33 -2.11
N VAL A 299 -29.93 3.98 -3.13
CA VAL A 299 -29.77 4.82 -4.34
C VAL A 299 -31.08 4.95 -5.09
N LEU A 300 -31.84 3.86 -5.25
CA LEU A 300 -33.16 3.87 -5.91
C LEU A 300 -34.17 4.74 -5.15
N GLN A 301 -34.18 4.66 -3.81
CA GLN A 301 -35.06 5.46 -2.96
C GLN A 301 -34.70 6.96 -3.00
N ALA A 302 -33.40 7.30 -3.00
CA ALA A 302 -32.93 8.68 -2.98
C ALA A 302 -32.97 9.35 -4.36
N VAL A 303 -32.67 8.59 -5.43
CA VAL A 303 -32.61 9.09 -6.81
C VAL A 303 -33.38 8.17 -7.75
N PRO A 304 -34.73 8.25 -7.77
CA PRO A 304 -35.57 7.38 -8.60
C PRO A 304 -35.26 7.47 -10.11
N GLN A 305 -34.66 8.57 -10.57
CA GLN A 305 -34.25 8.76 -11.97
C GLN A 305 -33.13 7.79 -12.40
N MET A 306 -32.29 7.35 -11.47
CA MET A 306 -31.25 6.34 -11.75
C MET A 306 -31.83 4.93 -11.90
N ALA A 307 -33.07 4.69 -11.46
CA ALA A 307 -33.76 3.40 -11.65
C ALA A 307 -33.96 3.04 -13.13
N ALA A 308 -34.13 4.05 -13.99
CA ALA A 308 -34.28 3.86 -15.44
C ALA A 308 -32.95 3.57 -16.16
N ALA A 309 -31.81 3.83 -15.51
CA ALA A 309 -30.47 3.56 -16.03
C ALA A 309 -29.92 2.19 -15.57
N VAL A 310 -30.66 1.48 -14.72
CA VAL A 310 -30.32 0.10 -14.35
C VAL A 310 -30.62 -0.78 -15.56
N ASP A 311 -29.62 -1.58 -15.99
CA ASP A 311 -29.76 -2.50 -17.12
C ASP A 311 -31.01 -3.36 -16.97
N ALA A 312 -31.96 -3.22 -17.90
CA ALA A 312 -33.20 -4.02 -17.94
C ALA A 312 -32.95 -5.53 -18.14
N SER A 313 -31.69 -5.93 -18.35
CA SER A 313 -31.24 -7.31 -18.46
C SER A 313 -30.78 -7.92 -17.12
N ASP A 314 -30.75 -7.15 -16.03
CA ASP A 314 -30.41 -7.66 -14.69
C ASP A 314 -31.67 -8.29 -14.04
N PRO A 315 -31.75 -9.62 -13.90
CA PRO A 315 -32.90 -10.29 -13.27
C PRO A 315 -33.11 -9.86 -11.82
N GLU A 316 -32.08 -9.33 -11.17
CA GLU A 316 -32.14 -8.87 -9.79
C GLU A 316 -32.75 -7.47 -9.65
N ALA A 317 -32.77 -6.66 -10.71
CA ALA A 317 -33.25 -5.27 -10.63
C ALA A 317 -34.72 -5.19 -10.18
N ALA A 318 -35.55 -6.15 -10.63
CA ALA A 318 -36.96 -6.24 -10.23
C ALA A 318 -37.11 -6.49 -8.73
N GLU A 319 -36.29 -7.37 -8.16
CA GLU A 319 -36.35 -7.73 -6.73
C GLU A 319 -35.82 -6.60 -5.85
N VAL A 320 -34.72 -5.94 -6.26
CA VAL A 320 -34.21 -4.75 -5.57
C VAL A 320 -35.25 -3.64 -5.55
N ALA A 321 -35.95 -3.41 -6.67
CA ALA A 321 -37.03 -2.41 -6.74
C ALA A 321 -38.18 -2.77 -5.79
N ARG A 322 -38.63 -4.04 -5.76
CA ARG A 322 -39.66 -4.52 -4.84
C ARG A 322 -39.29 -4.28 -3.38
N LEU A 323 -38.07 -4.68 -2.98
CA LEU A 323 -37.58 -4.53 -1.60
C LEU A 323 -37.40 -3.05 -1.22
N SER A 324 -36.93 -2.21 -2.15
CA SER A 324 -36.77 -0.78 -1.91
C SER A 324 -38.10 -0.06 -1.62
N ALA A 325 -39.23 -0.59 -2.12
CA ALA A 325 -40.56 -0.09 -1.80
C ALA A 325 -41.11 -0.65 -0.47
N ALA A 326 -40.68 -1.85 -0.07
CA ALA A 326 -41.14 -2.52 1.14
C ALA A 326 -40.46 -1.98 2.42
N LEU A 327 -39.19 -1.58 2.33
CA LEU A 327 -38.40 -1.10 3.46
C LEU A 327 -38.28 0.44 3.44
N PRO A 328 -38.60 1.17 4.53
CA PRO A 328 -38.40 2.61 4.60
C PRO A 328 -36.95 3.04 4.38
N ALA A 329 -36.73 4.27 3.91
CA ALA A 329 -35.37 4.78 3.64
C ALA A 329 -34.49 4.85 4.90
N ASP A 330 -35.06 5.28 6.03
CA ASP A 330 -34.35 5.35 7.32
C ASP A 330 -33.92 3.97 7.80
N GLU A 331 -34.80 2.97 7.66
CA GLU A 331 -34.48 1.58 7.97
C GLU A 331 -33.42 1.05 7.01
N THR A 332 -33.54 1.29 5.70
CA THR A 332 -32.54 0.86 4.70
C THR A 332 -31.13 1.36 5.05
N GLN A 333 -31.00 2.62 5.49
CA GLN A 333 -29.73 3.20 5.97
C GLN A 333 -29.25 2.55 7.27
N LEU A 334 -30.15 2.28 8.22
CA LEU A 334 -29.81 1.60 9.47
C LEU A 334 -29.32 0.16 9.22
N LEU A 335 -30.02 -0.62 8.39
CA LEU A 335 -29.63 -1.97 7.99
C LEU A 335 -28.25 -1.96 7.35
N TYR A 336 -28.02 -1.02 6.43
CA TYR A 336 -26.74 -0.88 5.75
C TYR A 336 -25.60 -0.61 6.75
N SER A 337 -25.81 0.31 7.70
CA SER A 337 -24.86 0.61 8.77
C SER A 337 -24.60 -0.61 9.68
N ILE A 338 -25.65 -1.36 10.05
CA ILE A 338 -25.52 -2.56 10.88
C ILE A 338 -24.74 -3.65 10.15
N CYS A 339 -24.97 -3.85 8.84
CA CYS A 339 -24.22 -4.82 8.05
C CYS A 339 -22.72 -4.44 7.96
N LEU A 340 -22.41 -3.15 7.75
CA LEU A 340 -21.04 -2.66 7.70
C LEU A 340 -20.29 -2.84 9.02
N HIS A 341 -20.88 -2.43 10.14
CA HIS A 341 -20.28 -2.61 11.46
C HIS A 341 -20.21 -4.09 11.85
N GLY A 342 -21.25 -4.86 11.54
CA GLY A 342 -21.33 -6.29 11.81
C GLY A 342 -20.19 -7.08 11.16
N ARG A 343 -19.71 -6.65 9.97
CA ARG A 343 -18.52 -7.25 9.32
C ARG A 343 -17.24 -7.11 10.15
N ALA A 344 -17.06 -5.98 10.83
CA ALA A 344 -15.91 -5.79 11.72
C ALA A 344 -16.05 -6.62 13.01
N ASP A 345 -17.28 -6.80 13.48
CA ASP A 345 -17.60 -7.56 14.70
C ASP A 345 -17.48 -9.09 14.50
N LEU A 346 -17.50 -9.60 13.26
CA LEU A 346 -17.42 -11.05 12.97
C LEU A 346 -16.22 -11.73 13.65
N GLY A 347 -15.06 -11.08 13.68
CA GLY A 347 -13.84 -11.63 14.28
C GLY A 347 -13.80 -11.60 15.81
N LEU A 348 -14.76 -10.93 16.46
CA LEU A 348 -14.86 -10.81 17.92
C LEU A 348 -15.83 -11.84 18.53
N ALA A 349 -16.71 -12.40 17.70
CA ALA A 349 -17.71 -13.37 18.11
C ALA A 349 -17.11 -14.77 18.28
N PRO A 350 -17.73 -15.64 19.11
CA PRO A 350 -17.25 -17.00 19.35
C PRO A 350 -17.27 -17.88 18.09
N ASP A 351 -18.24 -17.66 17.20
CA ASP A 351 -18.32 -18.31 15.89
C ASP A 351 -19.02 -17.38 14.87
N GLU A 352 -18.84 -17.65 13.57
CA GLU A 352 -19.39 -16.84 12.48
C GLU A 352 -20.93 -16.83 12.45
N TYR A 353 -21.56 -17.93 12.87
CA TYR A 353 -23.01 -18.10 12.84
C TYR A 353 -23.69 -17.24 13.91
N ALA A 354 -23.18 -17.28 15.14
CA ALA A 354 -23.61 -16.45 16.25
C ALA A 354 -23.40 -14.97 15.92
N ALA A 355 -22.27 -14.64 15.28
CA ALA A 355 -22.00 -13.28 14.83
C ALA A 355 -23.07 -12.79 13.84
N LEU A 356 -23.32 -13.55 12.77
CA LEU A 356 -24.32 -13.23 11.75
C LEU A 356 -25.72 -13.11 12.39
N THR A 357 -26.11 -14.08 13.21
CA THR A 357 -27.41 -14.11 13.87
C THR A 357 -27.60 -12.88 14.77
N MET A 358 -26.59 -12.53 15.58
CA MET A 358 -26.66 -11.37 16.46
C MET A 358 -26.71 -10.05 15.69
N VAL A 359 -26.00 -9.93 14.57
CA VAL A 359 -26.05 -8.76 13.69
C VAL A 359 -27.46 -8.59 13.10
N LEU A 360 -28.08 -9.67 12.63
CA LEU A 360 -29.43 -9.65 12.04
C LEU A 360 -30.51 -9.39 13.10
N LEU A 361 -30.41 -10.01 14.28
CA LEU A 361 -31.35 -9.79 15.39
C LEU A 361 -31.25 -8.37 15.97
N ARG A 362 -30.07 -7.75 15.95
CA ARG A 362 -29.87 -6.36 16.42
C ARG A 362 -30.77 -5.39 15.69
N LEU A 363 -31.04 -5.62 14.40
CA LEU A 363 -31.98 -4.79 13.65
C LEU A 363 -33.42 -4.99 14.12
N LEU A 364 -33.86 -6.23 14.31
CA LEU A 364 -35.23 -6.53 14.75
C LEU A 364 -35.54 -5.88 16.10
N ALA A 365 -34.54 -5.72 16.96
CA ALA A 365 -34.68 -5.00 18.24
C ALA A 365 -35.00 -3.50 18.08
N PHE A 366 -34.68 -2.88 16.95
CA PHE A 366 -35.02 -1.49 16.65
C PHE A 366 -36.37 -1.32 15.96
N LYS A 367 -37.02 -2.42 15.53
CA LYS A 367 -38.35 -2.36 14.96
C LYS A 367 -39.36 -2.17 16.10
N PRO A 368 -40.23 -1.14 16.08
CA PRO A 368 -41.28 -1.04 17.07
C PRO A 368 -42.14 -2.30 17.00
N ALA A 369 -42.26 -3.02 18.11
CA ALA A 369 -43.08 -4.22 18.19
C ALA A 369 -44.52 -3.84 17.81
N ALA A 370 -44.96 -4.23 16.61
CA ALA A 370 -46.37 -4.26 16.28
C ALA A 370 -47.01 -5.25 17.27
N SER A 371 -47.88 -4.71 18.11
CA SER A 371 -48.29 -5.29 19.39
C SER A 371 -48.87 -6.70 19.33
N GLU A 372 -48.43 -7.56 20.26
CA GLU A 372 -49.32 -8.49 20.94
C GLU A 372 -49.50 -8.02 22.40
N GLY A 373 -50.62 -7.34 22.66
CA GLY A 373 -51.31 -7.25 23.96
C GLY A 373 -50.58 -6.65 25.18
N GLY A 374 -50.83 -5.36 25.45
CA GLY A 374 -50.92 -4.84 26.83
C GLY A 374 -49.89 -3.78 27.25
N ALA A 375 -50.42 -2.62 27.65
CA ALA A 375 -49.75 -1.48 28.30
C ALA A 375 -48.75 -0.70 27.44
N ALA A 376 -49.27 0.32 26.78
CA ALA A 376 -48.50 1.51 26.42
C ALA A 376 -47.95 2.16 27.71
N ALA A 377 -46.74 1.76 28.10
CA ALA A 377 -45.92 2.55 29.01
C ALA A 377 -45.47 3.78 28.21
N SER A 378 -46.21 4.87 28.39
CA SER A 378 -45.82 6.22 27.98
C SER A 378 -44.38 6.48 28.41
N ALA A 379 -43.48 6.51 27.42
CA ALA A 379 -42.10 6.93 27.60
C ALA A 379 -42.09 8.39 28.07
N GLU A 380 -41.91 8.57 29.37
CA GLU A 380 -41.67 9.86 30.01
C GLU A 380 -40.43 10.50 29.38
N LYS A 381 -40.63 11.63 28.69
CA LYS A 381 -39.56 12.53 28.27
C LYS A 381 -38.85 13.06 29.52
N LYS A 382 -37.79 12.40 29.94
CA LYS A 382 -36.80 12.93 30.89
C LYS A 382 -36.01 14.04 30.19
N THR A 383 -36.62 15.22 30.15
CA THR A 383 -36.02 16.45 29.64
C THR A 383 -35.03 16.94 30.67
N LEU A 384 -33.80 17.16 30.21
CA LEU A 384 -32.67 17.67 30.96
C LEU A 384 -33.02 18.95 31.73
N THR A 385 -32.62 18.95 32.99
CA THR A 385 -32.60 20.04 33.96
C THR A 385 -32.12 21.36 33.36
N ARG A 386 -32.97 22.38 33.38
CA ARG A 386 -32.60 23.80 33.27
C ARG A 386 -32.72 24.42 34.67
N PRO A 387 -31.73 25.20 35.15
CA PRO A 387 -31.77 25.73 36.50
C PRO A 387 -32.81 26.85 36.64
N GLU A 388 -33.39 26.86 37.82
CA GLU A 388 -34.51 27.67 38.30
C GLU A 388 -34.13 29.15 38.46
N ALA A 389 -35.02 30.05 38.00
CA ALA A 389 -35.05 31.44 38.41
C ALA A 389 -36.50 31.79 38.76
N ALA A 390 -36.66 32.32 39.97
CA ALA A 390 -37.90 32.47 40.72
C ALA A 390 -38.96 33.40 40.08
N ALA A 391 -40.22 33.10 40.40
CA ALA A 391 -41.42 33.88 40.06
C ALA A 391 -41.48 35.24 40.81
N PRO A 392 -42.41 36.15 40.43
CA PRO A 392 -43.75 36.05 41.03
C PRO A 392 -44.94 36.35 40.08
N SER A 393 -45.97 35.51 40.24
CA SER A 393 -47.43 35.76 40.39
C SER A 393 -48.14 36.95 39.72
N ALA A 394 -49.17 36.64 38.91
CA ALA A 394 -50.53 37.23 38.93
C ALA A 394 -51.46 36.45 37.95
N HIS A 395 -52.38 35.63 38.48
CA HIS A 395 -53.85 35.82 38.45
C HIS A 395 -54.53 35.82 37.06
N ALA A 396 -55.30 34.75 36.81
CA ALA A 396 -56.40 34.71 35.83
C ALA A 396 -57.54 35.66 36.25
N PRO A 397 -58.43 36.11 35.34
CA PRO A 397 -59.62 35.31 35.00
C PRO A 397 -60.08 35.47 33.51
N ALA A 398 -60.60 34.40 32.90
CA ALA A 398 -62.02 34.12 32.62
C ALA A 398 -62.53 34.60 31.24
N ASP A 399 -63.00 33.62 30.47
CA ASP A 399 -63.78 33.73 29.23
C ASP A 399 -65.25 34.08 29.53
N THR A 400 -65.83 34.95 28.69
CA THR A 400 -67.25 35.02 28.24
C THR A 400 -67.42 36.34 27.45
N SER A 401 -68.07 36.49 26.29
CA SER A 401 -68.63 35.62 25.25
C SER A 401 -69.16 36.57 24.13
N VAL A 402 -69.46 35.97 22.97
CA VAL A 402 -70.49 36.35 21.96
C VAL A 402 -70.15 37.42 20.88
N VAL A 403 -70.24 37.04 19.59
CA VAL A 403 -71.25 37.45 18.57
C VAL A 403 -70.70 37.41 17.11
N GLN A 404 -71.26 36.45 16.33
CA GLN A 404 -71.76 36.46 14.92
C GLN A 404 -70.91 37.09 13.78
N ALA A 405 -70.49 36.38 12.70
CA ALA A 405 -71.25 35.78 11.56
C ALA A 405 -71.75 36.82 10.51
N PRO A 406 -72.08 36.48 9.25
CA PRO A 406 -71.50 35.51 8.28
C PRO A 406 -71.44 36.00 6.79
N GLN A 407 -70.80 35.19 5.92
CA GLN A 407 -70.96 34.95 4.46
C GLN A 407 -71.07 36.10 3.43
N VAL A 408 -70.46 35.92 2.23
CA VAL A 408 -71.06 35.94 0.86
C VAL A 408 -69.96 35.72 -0.20
N VAL A 409 -70.20 34.78 -1.14
CA VAL A 409 -69.58 34.58 -2.49
C VAL A 409 -70.60 35.09 -3.55
N PRO A 410 -70.34 35.37 -4.86
CA PRO A 410 -69.29 34.85 -5.78
C PRO A 410 -68.82 35.83 -6.92
N ALA A 411 -68.06 35.31 -7.91
CA ALA A 411 -68.24 35.44 -9.39
C ALA A 411 -67.06 35.93 -10.28
N ALA A 412 -67.01 35.30 -11.47
CA ALA A 412 -65.96 35.12 -12.50
C ALA A 412 -65.61 36.28 -13.48
N ALA A 413 -64.48 36.07 -14.20
CA ALA A 413 -64.07 36.45 -15.59
C ALA A 413 -62.59 36.94 -15.58
N ASP A 414 -61.64 36.63 -16.47
CA ASP A 414 -61.67 36.37 -17.91
C ASP A 414 -60.28 35.81 -18.41
N ARG A 415 -60.29 35.07 -19.52
CA ARG A 415 -59.29 34.83 -20.61
C ARG A 415 -57.75 34.64 -20.42
N ALA A 416 -57.21 33.66 -21.18
CA ALA A 416 -55.81 33.20 -21.36
C ALA A 416 -55.00 33.98 -22.46
N PRO A 417 -53.85 33.52 -23.05
CA PRO A 417 -52.72 32.63 -22.63
C PRO A 417 -51.28 33.17 -22.99
N ALA A 418 -50.22 32.49 -22.49
CA ALA A 418 -48.89 32.16 -23.14
C ALA A 418 -47.72 32.15 -22.12
N PRO A 419 -46.85 31.11 -22.13
CA PRO A 419 -45.53 31.29 -22.74
C PRO A 419 -45.05 30.09 -23.58
N SER A 420 -44.28 30.38 -24.64
CA SER A 420 -43.61 29.40 -25.51
C SER A 420 -42.14 29.19 -25.13
N PRO A 421 -41.53 28.04 -25.49
CA PRO A 421 -40.30 27.52 -24.91
C PRO A 421 -39.05 27.86 -25.74
N VAL A 422 -37.86 27.80 -25.12
CA VAL A 422 -36.58 27.81 -25.83
C VAL A 422 -35.93 26.44 -25.70
N SER A 423 -35.93 25.71 -26.81
CA SER A 423 -35.17 24.48 -27.04
C SER A 423 -33.75 24.81 -27.52
N VAL A 424 -32.76 24.03 -27.11
CA VAL A 424 -31.41 24.06 -27.67
C VAL A 424 -31.06 22.67 -28.18
N HIS A 425 -30.94 22.52 -29.50
CA HIS A 425 -30.18 21.45 -30.14
C HIS A 425 -29.18 22.06 -31.14
N PRO A 426 -28.06 21.36 -31.42
CA PRO A 426 -26.85 21.93 -32.02
C PRO A 426 -26.70 21.63 -33.53
N ALA A 427 -25.80 22.37 -34.21
CA ALA A 427 -25.00 22.04 -35.44
C ALA A 427 -24.62 23.34 -36.21
N PRO A 428 -23.77 23.35 -37.27
CA PRO A 428 -22.38 22.87 -37.39
C PRO A 428 -21.45 23.79 -38.29
N VAL A 429 -20.19 23.34 -38.53
CA VAL A 429 -19.23 23.63 -39.65
C VAL A 429 -18.61 25.03 -39.85
N ALA A 430 -17.26 25.11 -39.92
CA ALA A 430 -16.49 25.48 -41.14
C ALA A 430 -14.98 25.79 -40.88
N ALA A 431 -14.14 25.34 -41.83
CA ALA A 431 -12.69 25.53 -41.94
C ALA A 431 -12.29 26.97 -42.33
N PRO A 432 -10.97 27.26 -42.43
CA PRO A 432 -10.46 27.53 -43.78
C PRO A 432 -9.06 26.97 -44.08
N ALA A 433 -8.76 26.89 -45.38
CA ALA A 433 -7.47 26.54 -45.96
C ALA A 433 -6.95 27.66 -46.88
N MET A 434 -5.62 27.71 -46.98
CA MET A 434 -4.74 28.24 -48.04
C MET A 434 -4.45 29.75 -48.11
N ASP A 435 -3.15 30.09 -48.04
CA ASP A 435 -2.48 30.72 -49.18
C ASP A 435 -0.97 30.43 -49.23
N CYS A 436 -0.49 30.33 -50.46
CA CYS A 436 0.81 29.83 -50.92
C CYS A 436 1.73 31.00 -51.27
N VAL A 437 3.02 30.98 -50.90
CA VAL A 437 4.05 31.77 -51.59
C VAL A 437 5.37 30.98 -51.67
N THR A 438 5.74 30.67 -52.91
CA THR A 438 7.04 30.23 -53.44
C THR A 438 8.12 31.31 -53.33
N ALA A 439 9.39 30.95 -53.07
CA ALA A 439 10.57 31.37 -53.86
C ALA A 439 11.91 31.08 -53.15
N ALA A 440 12.74 30.22 -53.77
CA ALA A 440 14.20 30.37 -53.79
C ALA A 440 14.55 31.31 -54.97
N PRO A 441 15.67 32.08 -54.96
CA PRO A 441 16.99 31.50 -55.28
C PRO A 441 18.25 32.22 -54.72
N ALA A 442 19.40 31.58 -54.99
CA ALA A 442 20.73 32.14 -55.31
C ALA A 442 21.76 32.54 -54.22
N ARG A 443 22.99 32.02 -54.43
CA ARG A 443 24.29 32.36 -53.81
C ARG A 443 24.85 33.71 -54.29
N PRO A 444 25.85 34.28 -53.58
CA PRO A 444 27.28 34.20 -53.99
C PRO A 444 28.21 33.85 -52.79
N ALA A 445 29.27 33.03 -52.91
CA ALA A 445 30.66 33.32 -53.35
C ALA A 445 31.26 34.58 -52.66
N ALA A 446 32.49 34.67 -52.11
CA ALA A 446 33.68 33.82 -51.90
C ALA A 446 34.67 34.61 -50.98
N SER A 447 35.83 34.00 -50.65
CA SER A 447 37.08 34.57 -50.04
C SER A 447 37.27 34.36 -48.53
N ALA A 448 38.38 33.85 -47.98
CA ALA A 448 39.61 33.24 -48.50
C ALA A 448 40.31 32.46 -47.36
N ALA A 449 41.02 31.37 -47.72
CA ALA A 449 41.99 30.65 -46.89
C ALA A 449 43.37 31.38 -46.86
N PRO A 450 44.35 30.94 -46.04
CA PRO A 450 45.21 29.76 -46.33
C PRO A 450 45.37 28.81 -45.11
N ALA A 451 45.34 27.46 -45.23
CA ALA A 451 46.34 26.51 -45.76
C ALA A 451 47.62 26.45 -44.89
N LEU A 452 48.13 25.35 -44.31
CA LEU A 452 48.43 23.95 -44.70
C LEU A 452 48.63 23.13 -43.38
N ALA A 453 48.65 21.79 -43.24
CA ALA A 453 48.93 20.64 -44.10
C ALA A 453 48.32 19.34 -43.49
N GLN A 454 48.18 18.31 -44.33
CA GLN A 454 47.58 16.99 -44.09
C GLN A 454 48.57 15.97 -43.51
N ALA A 455 48.07 14.94 -42.82
CA ALA A 455 48.71 13.62 -42.70
C ALA A 455 47.63 12.51 -42.71
N THR A 456 47.95 11.42 -43.40
CA THR A 456 47.08 10.31 -43.84
C THR A 456 46.86 9.22 -42.78
N PRO A 457 45.82 8.36 -42.94
CA PRO A 457 45.56 7.22 -42.06
C PRO A 457 46.16 5.93 -42.63
N ASP A 458 47.37 5.58 -42.21
CA ASP A 458 47.99 4.26 -42.37
C ASP A 458 49.17 4.20 -41.39
N ASP A 459 48.94 3.74 -40.14
CA ASP A 459 49.99 3.31 -39.17
C ASP A 459 49.42 2.84 -37.81
N VAL A 460 48.32 2.05 -37.80
CA VAL A 460 47.79 1.47 -36.53
C VAL A 460 47.64 -0.06 -36.60
N ASN A 461 48.01 -0.70 -37.70
CA ASN A 461 47.80 -2.14 -37.88
C ASN A 461 49.09 -2.97 -37.91
N GLN A 462 50.06 -2.63 -37.05
CA GLN A 462 51.33 -3.35 -36.96
C GLN A 462 51.89 -3.43 -35.53
N ALA A 463 51.02 -3.63 -34.54
CA ALA A 463 51.42 -3.89 -33.15
C ALA A 463 50.62 -5.02 -32.45
N VAL A 464 49.81 -5.79 -33.18
CA VAL A 464 48.98 -6.88 -32.62
C VAL A 464 49.33 -8.25 -33.21
N GLN A 465 50.37 -8.34 -34.04
CA GLN A 465 50.75 -9.60 -34.71
C GLN A 465 52.03 -10.30 -34.20
N ASP A 466 52.67 -9.79 -33.14
CA ASP A 466 53.87 -10.40 -32.54
C ASP A 466 53.64 -11.01 -31.13
N ALA A 467 52.39 -11.28 -30.73
CA ALA A 467 52.07 -11.83 -29.40
C ALA A 467 51.28 -13.15 -29.45
N LEU A 468 51.45 -13.94 -30.52
CA LEU A 468 50.91 -15.29 -30.64
C LEU A 468 51.93 -16.19 -31.33
N ASP A 469 52.99 -16.58 -30.63
CA ASP A 469 53.76 -17.82 -30.89
C ASP A 469 54.87 -17.99 -29.82
N ALA A 470 54.58 -18.77 -28.78
CA ALA A 470 55.57 -19.60 -28.06
C ALA A 470 54.85 -20.43 -26.99
N GLY A 471 54.71 -21.72 -27.26
CA GLY A 471 54.14 -22.71 -26.35
C GLY A 471 55.10 -23.24 -25.27
N ASP A 472 54.49 -24.04 -24.41
CA ASP A 472 55.03 -25.09 -23.55
C ASP A 472 56.08 -24.73 -22.49
N ARG A 473 55.65 -24.75 -21.22
CA ARG A 473 56.17 -25.71 -20.22
C ARG A 473 55.42 -25.66 -18.87
N GLU A 474 55.29 -26.86 -18.32
CA GLU A 474 54.67 -27.24 -17.05
C GLU A 474 55.18 -26.45 -15.83
N SER A 475 54.29 -26.22 -14.87
CA SER A 475 54.61 -25.83 -13.49
C SER A 475 54.09 -26.92 -12.54
N PRO A 476 54.94 -27.44 -11.63
CA PRO A 476 54.62 -27.39 -10.19
C PRO A 476 55.89 -27.37 -9.30
N PRO A 477 55.82 -27.52 -7.96
CA PRO A 477 54.98 -26.91 -6.94
C PRO A 477 55.84 -26.14 -5.90
N TRP A 478 55.21 -25.33 -5.04
CA TRP A 478 55.91 -24.63 -3.95
C TRP A 478 55.91 -25.47 -2.66
N GLU A 479 57.09 -25.69 -2.07
CA GLU A 479 57.27 -25.92 -0.63
C GLU A 479 58.57 -25.25 -0.14
N ALA A 480 58.41 -24.56 1.00
CA ALA A 480 59.36 -24.27 2.08
C ALA A 480 60.72 -23.59 1.82
N GLY A 481 60.97 -22.51 2.56
CA GLY A 481 62.16 -22.41 3.41
C GLY A 481 63.21 -21.35 3.07
N ASP A 482 63.18 -20.28 3.87
CA ASP A 482 64.31 -19.50 4.42
C ASP A 482 65.26 -18.64 3.57
N ALA A 483 65.18 -17.34 3.89
CA ALA A 483 66.25 -16.39 4.21
C ALA A 483 67.42 -16.16 3.21
N ALA A 484 67.47 -14.96 2.62
CA ALA A 484 68.48 -13.92 2.94
C ALA A 484 68.46 -12.73 1.94
N GLN A 485 68.21 -11.55 2.51
CA GLN A 485 68.68 -10.18 2.20
C GLN A 485 69.29 -9.82 0.83
N ALA A 486 68.66 -8.84 0.16
CA ALA A 486 69.29 -7.84 -0.72
C ALA A 486 68.39 -6.57 -0.83
N PRO A 487 68.92 -5.38 -1.18
CA PRO A 487 68.53 -4.10 -0.56
C PRO A 487 67.38 -3.35 -1.25
N VAL A 488 66.56 -2.68 -0.44
CA VAL A 488 65.50 -1.76 -0.88
C VAL A 488 66.11 -0.40 -1.26
N ARG A 489 65.92 0.01 -2.52
CA ARG A 489 66.18 1.39 -2.97
C ARG A 489 65.12 2.32 -2.39
N ALA A 490 65.57 3.37 -1.71
CA ALA A 490 64.73 4.44 -1.19
C ALA A 490 64.08 5.24 -2.34
N ALA A 491 62.75 5.26 -2.39
CA ALA A 491 61.98 6.20 -3.19
C ALA A 491 61.73 7.49 -2.38
N ALA A 492 61.92 8.63 -3.04
CA ALA A 492 61.78 9.96 -2.44
C ALA A 492 60.33 10.27 -2.02
N PRO A 493 60.10 11.05 -0.95
CA PRO A 493 58.76 11.44 -0.53
C PRO A 493 58.18 12.52 -1.45
N VAL A 494 57.01 12.24 -2.02
CA VAL A 494 56.18 13.22 -2.74
C VAL A 494 55.56 14.18 -1.71
N ARG A 495 55.92 15.48 -1.78
CA ARG A 495 55.29 16.54 -0.98
C ARG A 495 53.99 17.02 -1.65
N LEU A 496 52.90 17.05 -0.90
CA LEU A 496 51.64 17.71 -1.26
C LEU A 496 51.83 19.25 -1.27
N PRO A 497 51.26 19.99 -2.24
CA PRO A 497 51.36 21.44 -2.26
C PRO A 497 50.38 22.06 -1.25
N VAL A 498 50.92 22.74 -0.24
CA VAL A 498 50.15 23.63 0.65
C VAL A 498 49.98 24.97 -0.06
N ARG A 499 48.73 25.41 -0.27
CA ARG A 499 48.43 26.77 -0.75
C ARG A 499 48.43 27.74 0.44
N SER A 500 49.20 28.81 0.33
CA SER A 500 49.26 29.91 1.31
C SER A 500 48.08 30.90 1.15
N PRO A 501 47.72 31.67 2.18
CA PRO A 501 46.46 32.45 2.23
C PRO A 501 46.46 33.76 1.41
N GLU A 502 47.49 34.04 0.60
CA GLU A 502 47.66 35.34 -0.08
C GLU A 502 47.21 35.35 -1.56
N ASP A 503 46.87 34.19 -2.14
CA ASP A 503 46.48 34.08 -3.57
C ASP A 503 44.99 34.36 -3.87
N LEU A 504 44.19 34.82 -2.89
CA LEU A 504 42.75 35.06 -3.05
C LEU A 504 42.36 36.51 -3.42
N ARG A 505 43.32 37.39 -3.71
CA ARG A 505 43.03 38.77 -4.10
C ARG A 505 43.76 39.16 -5.39
N GLN A 506 43.19 38.77 -6.53
CA GLN A 506 43.14 39.55 -7.79
C GLN A 506 42.80 38.63 -8.97
N LYS A 507 41.52 38.65 -9.37
CA LYS A 507 41.09 38.58 -10.79
C LYS A 507 39.56 38.71 -10.88
N THR A 508 39.11 39.89 -11.28
CA THR A 508 37.71 40.18 -11.62
C THR A 508 37.52 39.96 -13.14
N PRO A 509 36.58 39.11 -13.59
CA PRO A 509 36.15 39.07 -14.99
C PRO A 509 35.09 40.16 -15.31
N PRO A 510 34.97 40.59 -16.58
CA PRO A 510 34.19 41.76 -16.98
C PRO A 510 32.68 41.49 -17.09
N ALA A 511 31.88 42.57 -16.97
CA ALA A 511 30.42 42.55 -17.01
C ALA A 511 29.86 42.46 -18.46
N PRO A 512 28.79 41.68 -18.71
CA PRO A 512 27.95 41.85 -19.89
C PRO A 512 26.81 42.84 -19.61
N ALA A 513 26.63 43.76 -20.54
CA ALA A 513 25.49 44.68 -20.60
C ALA A 513 24.31 44.00 -21.33
N HIS A 514 23.21 43.78 -20.62
CA HIS A 514 21.88 43.67 -21.22
C HIS A 514 20.87 44.40 -20.34
N THR A 515 20.23 45.40 -20.94
CA THR A 515 19.18 46.26 -20.38
C THR A 515 17.93 45.43 -20.11
N ALA A 516 17.58 45.22 -18.84
CA ALA A 516 16.30 44.64 -18.45
C ALA A 516 15.21 45.72 -18.46
N GLN A 517 14.13 45.47 -19.20
CA GLN A 517 12.92 46.29 -19.20
C GLN A 517 12.24 46.22 -17.83
N ALA A 518 11.64 47.35 -17.42
CA ALA A 518 10.94 47.52 -16.15
C ALA A 518 9.74 46.56 -16.03
N ALA A 519 9.74 45.75 -14.96
CA ALA A 519 8.60 44.94 -14.56
C ALA A 519 7.54 45.80 -13.85
N PRO A 520 6.23 45.54 -14.04
CA PRO A 520 5.16 46.32 -13.43
C PRO A 520 5.02 46.06 -11.93
N GLU A 521 4.61 47.08 -11.18
CA GLU A 521 4.28 47.01 -9.75
C GLU A 521 3.18 45.97 -9.48
N THR A 522 3.56 44.87 -8.81
CA THR A 522 2.60 43.92 -8.25
C THR A 522 2.08 44.42 -6.91
N VAL A 523 0.81 44.82 -6.89
CA VAL A 523 0.02 45.07 -5.67
C VAL A 523 -0.25 43.74 -4.97
N ALA A 524 0.22 43.61 -3.73
CA ALA A 524 -0.02 42.44 -2.90
C ALA A 524 -1.47 42.42 -2.39
N ILE A 525 -2.26 41.43 -2.83
CA ILE A 525 -3.56 41.11 -2.24
C ILE A 525 -3.31 40.18 -1.04
N PRO A 526 -3.80 40.49 0.17
CA PRO A 526 -3.57 39.65 1.34
C PRO A 526 -4.35 38.34 1.20
N VAL A 527 -3.61 37.23 1.08
CA VAL A 527 -4.15 35.87 1.17
C VAL A 527 -4.65 35.65 2.59
N ARG A 528 -5.96 35.44 2.73
CA ARG A 528 -6.56 34.97 3.98
C ARG A 528 -5.99 33.57 4.28
N THR A 529 -5.19 33.47 5.34
CA THR A 529 -4.79 32.21 5.94
C THR A 529 -6.03 31.50 6.48
N ALA A 530 -6.33 30.33 5.94
CA ALA A 530 -7.30 29.44 6.55
C ALA A 530 -6.76 28.98 7.92
N PRO A 531 -7.55 29.05 9.00
CA PRO A 531 -7.14 28.43 10.26
C PRO A 531 -7.01 26.92 10.08
N GLU A 532 -6.00 26.33 10.73
CA GLU A 532 -5.76 24.88 10.72
C GLU A 532 -7.05 24.13 11.14
N PRO A 533 -7.39 23.02 10.45
CA PRO A 533 -8.53 22.21 10.85
C PRO A 533 -8.30 21.69 12.28
N GLY A 534 -9.30 21.95 13.12
CA GLY A 534 -9.20 21.87 14.57
C GLY A 534 -8.67 20.54 15.12
N ALA A 535 -7.89 20.66 16.17
CA ALA A 535 -7.31 19.61 17.02
C ALA A 535 -8.35 18.74 17.77
N ARG A 536 -9.54 18.50 17.20
CA ARG A 536 -10.63 17.74 17.85
C ARG A 536 -10.95 16.39 17.20
N LEU A 537 -10.21 15.98 16.17
CA LEU A 537 -10.43 14.69 15.48
C LEU A 537 -9.14 13.90 15.17
N GLN A 538 -8.01 14.24 15.80
CA GLN A 538 -6.92 13.27 15.86
C GLN A 538 -7.27 12.20 16.91
N PRO A 539 -7.30 10.90 16.56
CA PRO A 539 -7.20 9.89 17.59
C PRO A 539 -5.90 10.16 18.34
N LEU A 540 -6.00 10.44 19.64
CA LEU A 540 -4.85 10.48 20.51
C LEU A 540 -4.04 9.21 20.23
N PRO A 541 -2.71 9.29 19.99
CA PRO A 541 -1.90 8.08 20.02
C PRO A 541 -2.23 7.42 21.34
N SER A 542 -2.74 6.18 21.28
CA SER A 542 -3.03 5.38 22.46
C SER A 542 -1.82 5.53 23.36
N ALA A 543 -1.99 6.27 24.46
CA ALA A 543 -0.95 6.43 25.44
C ALA A 543 -0.59 5.00 25.80
N ALA A 544 0.66 4.60 25.49
CA ALA A 544 1.21 3.40 26.07
C ALA A 544 0.84 3.44 27.56
N PRO A 545 0.28 2.35 28.12
CA PRO A 545 -0.19 2.36 29.50
C PRO A 545 0.90 3.00 30.35
N ALA A 546 0.53 4.04 31.09
CA ALA A 546 1.47 4.80 31.91
C ALA A 546 2.39 3.82 32.64
N PRO A 547 3.72 4.00 32.59
CA PRO A 547 4.65 2.99 33.09
C PRO A 547 4.27 2.66 34.52
N ALA A 548 3.88 1.41 34.76
CA ALA A 548 3.57 0.92 36.10
C ALA A 548 4.76 1.29 36.99
N ARG A 549 4.51 2.06 38.05
CA ARG A 549 5.55 2.57 38.95
C ARG A 549 6.37 1.39 39.46
N LEU A 550 7.65 1.34 39.11
CA LEU A 550 8.54 0.25 39.50
C LEU A 550 8.72 0.28 41.02
N VAL A 551 8.22 -0.74 41.71
CA VAL A 551 8.40 -0.93 43.15
C VAL A 551 9.64 -1.79 43.32
N ARG A 552 10.73 -1.19 43.82
CA ARG A 552 11.98 -1.93 44.07
C ARG A 552 11.83 -2.79 45.32
N THR A 553 12.22 -4.05 45.18
CA THR A 553 12.29 -5.04 46.26
C THR A 553 13.76 -5.41 46.52
N GLU A 554 14.08 -5.77 47.77
CA GLU A 554 15.45 -6.20 48.14
C GLU A 554 15.85 -7.49 47.40
N GLU A 555 14.88 -8.40 47.21
CA GLU A 555 15.03 -9.62 46.43
C GLU A 555 15.26 -9.32 44.94
N GLY A 556 14.58 -8.29 44.41
CA GLY A 556 14.77 -7.82 43.04
C GLY A 556 16.17 -7.23 42.80
N ASP A 557 16.79 -6.62 43.81
CA ASP A 557 18.17 -6.09 43.72
C ASP A 557 19.18 -7.21 43.58
N VAL A 558 19.06 -8.25 44.42
CA VAL A 558 19.89 -9.46 44.34
C VAL A 558 19.68 -10.16 43.01
N TRP A 559 18.42 -10.36 42.61
CA TRP A 559 18.11 -11.06 41.36
C TRP A 559 18.64 -10.33 40.13
N HIS A 560 18.49 -9.00 40.08
CA HIS A 560 19.03 -8.18 39.00
C HIS A 560 20.55 -8.31 38.93
N ALA A 561 21.26 -8.20 40.05
CA ALA A 561 22.72 -8.33 40.09
C ALA A 561 23.19 -9.72 39.61
N THR A 562 22.57 -10.79 40.11
CA THR A 562 22.88 -12.17 39.70
C THR A 562 22.62 -12.40 38.21
N VAL A 563 21.48 -11.94 37.67
CA VAL A 563 21.16 -12.10 36.24
C VAL A 563 22.13 -11.33 35.36
N GLN A 564 22.53 -10.11 35.74
CA GLN A 564 23.54 -9.35 35.01
C GLN A 564 24.91 -10.03 35.02
N GLN A 565 25.30 -10.62 36.16
CA GLN A 565 26.54 -11.40 36.26
C GLN A 565 26.51 -12.64 35.35
N LEU A 566 25.40 -13.39 35.35
CA LEU A 566 25.23 -14.57 34.49
C LEU A 566 25.25 -14.23 33.00
N ILE A 567 24.68 -13.08 32.62
CA ILE A 567 24.76 -12.58 31.23
C ILE A 567 26.19 -12.18 30.88
N ALA A 568 26.90 -11.49 31.78
CA ALA A 568 28.28 -11.07 31.55
C ALA A 568 29.26 -12.24 31.43
N GLN A 569 28.97 -13.35 32.11
CA GLN A 569 29.74 -14.60 32.03
C GLN A 569 29.28 -15.54 30.90
N GLU A 570 28.32 -15.11 30.07
CA GLU A 570 27.69 -15.91 29.01
C GLU A 570 27.10 -17.26 29.46
N ALA A 571 26.81 -17.39 30.77
CA ALA A 571 26.29 -18.62 31.38
C ALA A 571 24.82 -18.89 31.01
N ILE A 572 24.07 -17.87 30.57
CA ILE A 572 22.69 -17.97 30.10
C ILE A 572 22.52 -17.34 28.71
N THR A 573 21.98 -18.11 27.76
CA THR A 573 21.79 -17.67 26.37
C THR A 573 20.36 -17.89 25.89
N ALA A 574 19.96 -17.12 24.86
CA ALA A 574 18.66 -17.22 24.17
C ALA A 574 17.46 -17.27 25.13
N LEU A 575 16.71 -18.38 25.13
CA LEU A 575 15.47 -18.54 25.89
C LEU A 575 15.69 -18.53 27.42
N VAL A 576 16.84 -19.01 27.91
CA VAL A 576 17.17 -19.01 29.34
C VAL A 576 17.41 -17.58 29.83
N ARG A 577 18.05 -16.77 28.99
CA ARG A 577 18.26 -15.33 29.26
C ARG A 577 16.94 -14.58 29.30
N GLU A 578 16.03 -14.84 28.36
CA GLU A 578 14.69 -14.23 28.35
C GLU A 578 13.88 -14.63 29.59
N LEU A 579 13.92 -15.90 30.00
CA LEU A 579 13.29 -16.35 31.24
C LEU A 579 13.83 -15.58 32.45
N ALA A 580 15.16 -15.46 32.58
CA ALA A 580 15.79 -14.77 33.70
C ALA A 580 15.51 -13.26 33.73
N LEU A 581 15.47 -12.61 32.56
CA LEU A 581 15.19 -11.17 32.44
C LEU A 581 13.72 -10.84 32.72
N GLN A 582 12.80 -11.74 32.38
CA GLN A 582 11.35 -11.53 32.54
C GLN A 582 10.80 -12.11 33.85
N SER A 583 11.63 -12.78 34.67
CA SER A 583 11.22 -13.31 35.97
C SER A 583 11.46 -12.32 37.11
N GLN A 584 10.59 -12.38 38.12
CA GLN A 584 10.76 -11.73 39.42
C GLN A 584 11.14 -12.77 40.47
N LEU A 585 12.08 -12.45 41.35
CA LEU A 585 12.37 -13.25 42.54
C LEU A 585 11.36 -12.89 43.64
N VAL A 586 10.58 -13.88 44.09
CA VAL A 586 9.53 -13.70 45.10
C VAL A 586 10.00 -14.11 46.49
N ALA A 587 10.78 -15.19 46.57
CA ALA A 587 11.33 -15.68 47.82
C ALA A 587 12.69 -16.36 47.58
N ARG A 588 13.57 -16.25 48.58
CA ARG A 588 14.94 -16.76 48.53
C ARG A 588 15.29 -17.51 49.82
N ASP A 589 15.32 -18.84 49.72
CA ASP A 589 15.89 -19.71 50.74
C ASP A 589 17.34 -20.10 50.36
N PRO A 590 18.15 -20.63 51.30
CA PRO A 590 19.53 -21.03 51.02
C PRO A 590 19.68 -22.05 49.89
N ASP A 591 18.72 -22.98 49.73
CA ASP A 591 18.77 -24.02 48.71
C ASP A 591 17.69 -23.88 47.62
N HIS A 592 16.66 -23.05 47.82
CA HIS A 592 15.46 -22.99 46.95
C HIS A 592 15.03 -21.55 46.64
N TRP A 593 14.90 -21.20 45.36
CA TRP A 593 14.44 -19.87 44.94
C TRP A 593 13.09 -19.95 44.21
N LEU A 594 12.17 -19.04 44.55
CA LEU A 594 10.86 -18.94 43.92
C LEU A 594 10.83 -17.77 42.94
N LEU A 595 10.66 -18.08 41.66
CA LEU A 595 10.56 -17.12 40.57
C LEU A 595 9.10 -17.00 40.12
N ARG A 596 8.70 -15.79 39.72
CA ARG A 596 7.39 -15.51 39.14
C ARG A 596 7.55 -14.94 37.73
N VAL A 597 6.71 -15.41 36.81
CA VAL A 597 6.74 -14.98 35.40
C VAL A 597 5.33 -14.65 34.93
N GLU A 598 5.21 -13.64 34.08
CA GLU A 598 3.90 -13.15 33.62
C GLU A 598 3.28 -14.04 32.52
N ARG A 599 4.13 -14.73 31.74
CA ARG A 599 3.71 -15.60 30.63
C ARG A 599 4.14 -17.03 30.87
N GLU A 600 3.19 -17.95 30.79
CA GLU A 600 3.45 -19.39 30.93
C GLU A 600 4.37 -19.94 29.84
N SER A 601 4.37 -19.33 28.64
CA SER A 601 5.24 -19.71 27.52
C SER A 601 6.74 -19.64 27.82
N LEU A 602 7.13 -18.85 28.82
CA LEU A 602 8.52 -18.72 29.29
C LEU A 602 8.90 -19.83 30.28
N ASN A 603 7.93 -20.49 30.93
CA ASN A 603 8.14 -21.55 31.91
C ASN A 603 8.37 -22.93 31.26
N GLN A 604 9.32 -23.01 30.33
CA GLN A 604 9.66 -24.28 29.69
C GLN A 604 10.56 -25.13 30.59
N PRO A 605 10.32 -26.45 30.72
CA PRO A 605 11.10 -27.32 31.60
C PRO A 605 12.61 -27.29 31.31
N THR A 606 12.99 -27.21 30.04
CA THR A 606 14.38 -27.15 29.57
C THR A 606 15.06 -25.83 29.92
N ALA A 607 14.35 -24.71 29.79
CA ALA A 607 14.85 -23.39 30.15
C ALA A 607 15.01 -23.25 31.67
N ARG A 608 14.06 -23.80 32.44
CA ARG A 608 14.10 -23.86 33.91
C ARG A 608 15.31 -24.67 34.39
N GLU A 609 15.54 -25.85 33.83
CA GLU A 609 16.66 -26.70 34.25
C GLU A 609 18.02 -26.07 33.94
N ARG A 610 18.15 -25.40 32.78
CA ARG A 610 19.37 -24.68 32.43
C ARG A 610 19.60 -23.44 33.30
N LEU A 611 18.55 -22.71 33.65
CA LEU A 611 18.64 -21.59 34.59
C LEU A 611 19.06 -22.08 35.98
N ARG A 612 18.50 -23.20 36.45
CA ARG A 612 18.89 -23.86 37.70
C ARG A 612 20.37 -24.21 37.72
N ALA A 613 20.86 -24.87 36.66
CA ALA A 613 22.26 -25.25 36.54
C ALA A 613 23.20 -24.03 36.52
N ALA A 614 22.81 -22.94 35.86
CA ALA A 614 23.58 -21.69 35.85
C ALA A 614 23.62 -21.01 37.23
N LEU A 615 22.51 -21.03 37.98
CA LEU A 615 22.44 -20.49 39.34
C LEU A 615 23.24 -21.33 40.34
N GLU A 616 23.22 -22.65 40.19
CA GLU A 616 24.01 -23.57 41.01
C GLU A 616 25.52 -23.37 40.75
N ALA A 617 25.92 -23.21 39.49
CA ALA A 617 27.31 -22.90 39.12
C ALA A 617 27.79 -21.55 39.66
N ALA A 618 26.88 -20.58 39.82
CA ALA A 618 27.15 -19.29 40.45
C ALA A 618 27.16 -19.33 41.99
N GLY A 619 26.92 -20.50 42.61
CA GLY A 619 26.93 -20.68 44.06
C GLY A 619 25.66 -20.19 44.78
N HIS A 620 24.54 -20.12 44.06
CA HIS A 620 23.25 -19.68 44.57
C HIS A 620 22.33 -20.89 44.85
N ALA A 621 21.14 -20.95 44.23
CA ALA A 621 20.13 -21.96 44.52
C ALA A 621 20.42 -23.31 43.86
N ARG A 622 20.18 -24.41 44.59
CA ARG A 622 20.21 -25.78 44.04
C ARG A 622 18.87 -26.16 43.38
N GLN A 623 17.78 -25.51 43.78
CA GLN A 623 16.44 -25.70 43.24
C GLN A 623 15.74 -24.38 42.89
N ILE A 624 14.95 -24.39 41.81
CA ILE A 624 14.11 -23.26 41.43
C ILE A 624 12.67 -23.70 41.17
N SER A 625 11.70 -22.94 41.69
CA SER A 625 10.28 -23.08 41.38
C SER A 625 9.80 -21.86 40.60
N VAL A 626 8.93 -22.06 39.62
CA VAL A 626 8.43 -20.99 38.75
C VAL A 626 6.91 -20.96 38.80
N GLU A 627 6.35 -19.85 39.27
CA GLU A 627 4.91 -19.58 39.30
C GLU A 627 4.50 -18.59 38.22
N VAL A 628 3.29 -18.74 37.68
CA VAL A 628 2.72 -17.79 36.72
C VAL A 628 1.90 -16.75 37.49
N GLY A 629 2.21 -15.47 37.31
CA GLY A 629 1.51 -14.40 38.00
C GLY A 629 2.01 -13.01 37.61
N VAL A 630 1.37 -11.98 38.17
CA VAL A 630 1.72 -10.59 37.88
C VAL A 630 3.14 -10.30 38.39
N VAL A 631 4.02 -9.91 37.48
CA VAL A 631 5.39 -9.52 37.74
C VAL A 631 5.43 -8.03 38.05
N ILE A 632 5.99 -7.67 39.20
CA ILE A 632 6.08 -6.29 39.67
C ILE A 632 7.50 -5.75 39.44
N ASP A 633 8.51 -6.57 39.74
CA ASP A 633 9.92 -6.17 39.77
C ASP A 633 10.81 -7.20 39.05
N SER A 634 11.03 -7.01 37.75
CA SER A 634 11.90 -7.88 36.93
C SER A 634 13.13 -7.14 36.39
N PRO A 635 14.23 -7.86 36.10
CA PRO A 635 15.42 -7.25 35.53
C PRO A 635 15.18 -6.51 34.21
N ALA A 636 14.30 -7.04 33.34
CA ALA A 636 13.89 -6.37 32.11
C ALA A 636 13.21 -5.02 32.37
N ARG A 637 12.28 -4.96 33.35
CA ARG A 637 11.61 -3.72 33.72
C ARG A 637 12.56 -2.69 34.33
N ARG A 638 13.52 -3.13 35.15
CA ARG A 638 14.57 -2.26 35.71
C ARG A 638 15.48 -1.69 34.63
N ASN A 639 15.94 -2.52 33.69
CA ASN A 639 16.77 -2.09 32.57
C ASN A 639 16.00 -1.10 31.65
N ALA A 640 14.71 -1.37 31.40
CA ALA A 640 13.86 -0.48 30.62
C ALA A 640 13.66 0.88 31.32
N HIS A 641 13.44 0.89 32.63
CA HIS A 641 13.35 2.14 33.40
C HIS A 641 14.66 2.94 33.36
N ALA A 642 15.80 2.30 33.60
CA ALA A 642 17.11 2.95 33.54
C ALA A 642 17.46 3.46 32.13
N ALA A 643 17.04 2.74 31.08
CA ALA A 643 17.18 3.20 29.70
C ALA A 643 16.28 4.42 29.41
N ALA A 644 15.04 4.40 29.89
CA ALA A 644 14.11 5.52 29.75
C ALA A 644 14.59 6.78 30.51
N GLU A 645 15.17 6.62 31.71
CA GLU A 645 15.78 7.74 32.44
C GLU A 645 16.98 8.33 31.69
N ARG A 646 17.87 7.49 31.14
CA ARG A 646 18.99 7.96 30.30
C ARG A 646 18.51 8.68 29.05
N GLN A 647 17.48 8.16 28.39
CA GLN A 647 16.85 8.80 27.24
C GLN A 647 16.28 10.18 27.62
N ARG A 648 15.55 10.28 28.73
CA ARG A 648 14.97 11.55 29.20
C ARG A 648 16.05 12.57 29.53
N VAL A 649 17.12 12.15 30.20
CA VAL A 649 18.26 13.03 30.51
C VAL A 649 18.96 13.49 29.23
N ALA A 650 19.16 12.60 28.25
CA ALA A 650 19.74 12.97 26.96
C ALA A 650 18.83 13.97 26.21
N GLU A 651 17.52 13.76 26.23
CA GLU A 651 16.54 14.69 25.65
C GLU A 651 16.57 16.03 26.35
N GLU A 652 16.58 16.06 27.67
CA GLU A 652 16.63 17.29 28.45
C GLU A 652 17.92 18.08 28.20
N ILE A 653 19.07 17.39 28.09
CA ILE A 653 20.36 18.02 27.74
C ILE A 653 20.29 18.67 26.35
N VAL A 654 19.76 17.96 25.34
CA VAL A 654 19.67 18.48 23.97
C VAL A 654 18.66 19.62 23.85
N HIS A 655 17.54 19.56 24.57
CA HIS A 655 16.54 20.64 24.58
C HIS A 655 17.03 21.87 25.35
N ASN A 656 17.89 21.69 26.36
CA ASN A 656 18.47 22.77 27.16
C ASN A 656 19.82 23.27 26.62
N ASP A 657 20.32 22.71 25.51
CA ASP A 657 21.56 23.16 24.89
C ASP A 657 21.38 24.57 24.27
N PRO A 658 22.17 25.58 24.70
CA PRO A 658 22.09 26.94 24.17
C PRO A 658 22.23 27.03 22.64
N TYR A 659 23.03 26.16 22.03
CA TYR A 659 23.25 26.13 20.58
C TYR A 659 22.04 25.57 19.83
N VAL A 660 21.43 24.51 20.36
CA VAL A 660 20.19 23.92 19.80
C VAL A 660 19.03 24.91 19.92
N GLN A 661 18.90 25.59 21.05
CA GLN A 661 17.88 26.62 21.24
C GLN A 661 18.11 27.85 20.33
N GLN A 662 19.36 28.18 20.01
CA GLN A 662 19.67 29.22 19.04
C GLN A 662 19.27 28.79 17.62
N LEU A 663 19.59 27.56 17.21
CA LEU A 663 19.19 27.00 15.92
C LEU A 663 17.66 26.92 15.75
N MET A 664 16.94 26.56 16.82
CA MET A 664 15.47 26.53 16.81
C MET A 664 14.87 27.94 16.68
N ARG A 665 15.47 28.95 17.31
CA ARG A 665 14.99 30.34 17.27
C ARG A 665 15.34 31.07 15.97
N ASP A 666 16.58 30.97 15.51
CA ASP A 666 17.10 31.77 14.41
C ASP A 666 16.76 31.15 13.04
N PHE A 667 16.64 29.81 12.97
CA PHE A 667 16.44 29.08 11.72
C PHE A 667 15.16 28.24 11.68
N GLY A 668 14.31 28.29 12.71
CA GLY A 668 13.05 27.53 12.77
C GLY A 668 13.24 26.01 12.81
N GLY A 669 14.40 25.54 13.29
CA GLY A 669 14.72 24.12 13.39
C GLY A 669 13.75 23.36 14.30
N LYS A 670 13.46 22.09 13.95
CA LYS A 670 12.66 21.17 14.78
C LYS A 670 13.48 19.92 15.09
N ILE A 671 13.46 19.50 16.36
CA ILE A 671 14.04 18.21 16.77
C ILE A 671 13.09 17.10 16.30
N VAL A 672 13.63 16.12 15.59
CA VAL A 672 12.84 14.98 15.11
C VAL A 672 12.53 14.06 16.31
N PRO A 673 11.26 13.73 16.60
CA PRO A 673 10.91 12.85 17.71
C PRO A 673 11.65 11.51 17.63
N GLY A 674 12.32 11.11 18.71
CA GLY A 674 13.07 9.85 18.79
C GLY A 674 14.46 9.86 18.13
N SER A 675 14.96 10.99 17.63
CA SER A 675 16.31 11.07 17.05
C SER A 675 17.45 11.20 18.07
N ILE A 676 17.13 11.53 19.32
CA ILE A 676 18.10 11.67 20.40
C ILE A 676 18.39 10.26 20.93
N LYS A 677 19.67 9.88 21.00
CA LYS A 677 20.11 8.61 21.56
C LYS A 677 21.09 8.86 22.70
N PRO A 678 20.89 8.28 23.89
CA PRO A 678 21.86 8.35 24.98
C PRO A 678 23.13 7.62 24.55
N ALA A 679 24.28 8.13 25.01
CA ALA A 679 25.59 7.53 24.80
C ALA A 679 25.74 6.18 25.50
#